data_AF-A0A099LCF1-F1
#
_entry.id   AF-A0A099LCF1-F1
#
_cell.length_a   1.000
_cell.length_b   1.000
_cell.length_c   1.000
_cell.angle_alpha   90.00
_cell.angle_beta   90.00
_cell.angle_gamma   90.00
#
_symmetry.space_group_name_H-M   'P 1'
#
loop_
_entity.id
_entity.type
_entity.pdbx_description
1 polymer ?
#
loop_
_entity_poly.entity_id
_entity_poly.type
_entity_poly.pdbx_seq_one_letter_code
_entity_poly.pdbx_strand_id
1 'polypeptide(L)'
;MFINTFNHRRFIICLPWLLGSIAFSAFSKEDLAENVKGDSSDKPNFVWIVSEDNSIHYQNLFFDGGATTPHIAELAKKGLKFTHAFSNAAVCSSARSTLATGVYGPRIATHYHRGLKKTKLPKDWPLFQVLLNEAGYYSSNNYKKDYNFKAPQSIWHDSSKKASWRNRPDKSSPFFHMESHSASHESRMHFSEQSIDSKKLKHQANSVKLFPYFPDTAVFRYSHAYYLDKQLEIDRIVGETINKLKQDNLMDDTFIFYFGDHGGVLPRSKGYLYESGLHVPLVVYVPKNFRHLVDFELGKEVKGFVSFVDFAPTLLKLAGLDHPEYIDGKAFLGIGVNGKEVNNRDITFGYADRFDEKFDMVRSVRKGQYKYIRNYQGYYPDGLHNNYRYGQLAYKQWRKLNNEGKLNDIQSQFFQPRPAEQLFDIEADPHEVNNLADQPKYQQKMTQLRRYLNQQAKTMPDLSFYPESELIKKANSDLIGFAKNHQDDIAALVDIADLAVKPYKLVADELKQHLSSNNEWHRYWALINANMFGEQAKGLTEVITPLLQDKSVMVRIRAAEFLGQITQINPMPTLAKIIATEQSPGVVLAALNTVTYLTSRGLELNSELQVSAVARKNSLVRQRIKYLKSSIVSHKNN
;
A
#
# COMPACT_ATOMS: atom_id res chain seq x y z
N MET A 1 -17.24 -4.59 54.58
CA MET A 1 -17.64 -5.95 55.00
C MET A 1 -17.31 -6.88 53.85
N PHE A 2 -16.41 -7.86 53.88
CA PHE A 2 -15.61 -8.47 54.93
C PHE A 2 -14.18 -8.69 54.39
N ILE A 3 -13.21 -8.44 55.25
CA ILE A 3 -11.78 -8.72 55.10
C ILE A 3 -11.57 -10.18 55.51
N ASN A 4 -10.66 -10.90 54.84
CA ASN A 4 -10.06 -12.10 55.44
C ASN A 4 -8.57 -12.16 55.14
N THR A 5 -7.80 -11.65 56.10
CA THR A 5 -6.37 -11.85 56.28
C THR A 5 -6.13 -13.12 57.09
N PHE A 6 -5.20 -13.98 56.67
CA PHE A 6 -4.56 -14.92 57.59
C PHE A 6 -3.05 -14.77 57.51
N ASN A 7 -2.48 -14.61 58.70
CA ASN A 7 -1.08 -14.40 59.03
C ASN A 7 -0.67 -15.55 59.98
N HIS A 8 0.64 -15.76 60.18
CA HIS A 8 1.34 -16.76 61.04
C HIS A 8 2.04 -17.87 60.23
N ARG A 9 3.28 -18.28 60.52
CA ARG A 9 4.20 -18.02 61.64
C ARG A 9 5.63 -18.42 61.20
N ARG A 10 6.63 -17.73 61.74
CA ARG A 10 8.06 -18.06 61.67
C ARG A 10 8.36 -19.36 62.44
N PHE A 11 9.29 -20.17 61.93
CA PHE A 11 10.11 -21.06 62.74
C PHE A 11 11.60 -20.82 62.40
N ILE A 12 12.35 -20.48 63.44
CA ILE A 12 13.79 -20.33 63.49
C ILE A 12 14.33 -21.65 64.06
N ILE A 13 15.29 -22.29 63.39
CA ILE A 13 16.13 -23.33 63.98
C ILE A 13 17.58 -22.97 63.65
N CYS A 14 18.34 -22.67 64.71
CA CYS A 14 19.79 -22.52 64.73
C CYS A 14 20.44 -23.87 65.05
N LEU A 15 21.56 -24.22 64.41
CA LEU A 15 22.67 -25.07 64.91
C LEU A 15 23.85 -24.98 63.91
N PRO A 16 25.11 -25.30 64.31
CA PRO A 16 26.22 -24.37 64.28
C PRO A 16 27.36 -24.79 63.33
N TRP A 17 28.36 -23.91 63.29
CA TRP A 17 29.60 -23.92 62.53
C TRP A 17 30.42 -25.21 62.57
N LEU A 18 31.07 -25.53 61.44
CA LEU A 18 32.34 -26.25 61.39
C LEU A 18 33.25 -25.56 60.35
N LEU A 19 34.36 -25.02 60.87
CA LEU A 19 35.43 -24.33 60.16
C LEU A 19 36.31 -25.35 59.43
N GLY A 20 36.57 -25.12 58.14
CA GLY A 20 37.57 -25.82 57.35
C GLY A 20 38.30 -24.84 56.43
N SER A 21 39.49 -24.43 56.85
CA SER A 21 40.36 -23.49 56.14
C SER A 21 41.02 -24.15 54.93
N ILE A 22 40.79 -23.64 53.72
CA ILE A 22 41.67 -23.89 52.56
C ILE A 22 41.95 -22.54 51.90
N ALA A 23 43.23 -22.26 51.73
CA ALA A 23 43.79 -21.02 51.22
C ALA A 23 43.34 -20.74 49.78
N PHE A 24 42.80 -19.54 49.55
CA PHE A 24 42.60 -19.00 48.21
C PHE A 24 43.93 -18.43 47.70
N SER A 25 44.64 -19.18 46.87
CA SER A 25 45.66 -18.62 45.99
C SER A 25 44.96 -17.81 44.89
N ALA A 26 45.20 -16.50 44.86
CA ALA A 26 44.75 -15.62 43.79
C ALA A 26 45.39 -16.05 42.46
N PHE A 27 44.60 -16.63 41.57
CA PHE A 27 44.97 -16.73 40.17
C PHE A 27 44.67 -15.39 39.49
N SER A 28 45.71 -14.80 38.91
CA SER A 28 45.67 -13.61 38.07
C SER A 28 44.79 -13.83 36.84
N LYS A 29 44.20 -12.72 36.36
CA LYS A 29 43.22 -12.62 35.27
C LYS A 29 43.76 -12.98 33.87
N GLU A 30 44.96 -13.55 33.75
CA GLU A 30 45.70 -13.65 32.48
C GLU A 30 45.80 -15.06 31.88
N ASP A 31 45.39 -16.13 32.58
CA ASP A 31 45.57 -17.52 32.09
C ASP A 31 44.27 -18.25 31.64
N LEU A 32 43.26 -17.51 31.16
CA LEU A 32 42.08 -18.11 30.49
C LEU A 32 41.94 -17.70 29.02
N ALA A 33 43.00 -17.14 28.43
CA ALA A 33 43.05 -16.81 27.02
C ALA A 33 43.77 -17.90 26.23
N GLU A 34 43.11 -19.05 25.99
CA GLU A 34 43.37 -19.81 24.77
C GLU A 34 42.23 -20.77 24.43
N ASN A 35 41.70 -20.59 23.21
CA ASN A 35 40.69 -21.35 22.48
C ASN A 35 39.20 -21.20 22.89
N VAL A 36 38.47 -20.36 22.12
CA VAL A 36 37.37 -20.73 21.18
C VAL A 36 36.43 -19.52 20.87
N LYS A 37 36.24 -19.25 19.57
CA LYS A 37 35.07 -18.61 18.86
C LYS A 37 34.75 -17.11 19.02
N GLY A 38 34.79 -16.44 17.86
CA GLY A 38 33.66 -15.67 17.31
C GLY A 38 33.45 -14.27 17.87
N ASP A 39 33.78 -13.28 17.04
CA ASP A 39 33.49 -11.85 17.22
C ASP A 39 31.96 -11.58 17.06
N SER A 40 31.10 -12.30 17.80
CA SER A 40 29.65 -12.14 17.72
C SER A 40 29.24 -10.89 18.49
N SER A 41 28.86 -9.84 17.76
CA SER A 41 28.08 -8.73 18.30
C SER A 41 26.85 -9.25 19.06
N ASP A 42 26.57 -8.73 20.26
CA ASP A 42 25.34 -9.04 21.02
C ASP A 42 24.04 -8.65 20.28
N LYS A 43 24.17 -7.95 19.15
CA LYS A 43 23.07 -7.44 18.31
C LYS A 43 23.10 -8.09 16.92
N PRO A 44 21.94 -8.49 16.38
CA PRO A 44 21.87 -9.04 15.04
C PRO A 44 22.05 -7.97 13.97
N ASN A 45 22.44 -8.39 12.77
CA ASN A 45 22.40 -7.59 11.55
C ASN A 45 21.09 -7.79 10.79
N PHE A 46 20.74 -6.82 9.95
CA PHE A 46 19.52 -6.86 9.14
C PHE A 46 19.80 -6.56 7.68
N VAL A 47 19.32 -7.41 6.78
CA VAL A 47 19.26 -7.16 5.33
C VAL A 47 17.82 -7.24 4.85
N TRP A 48 17.33 -6.18 4.22
CA TRP A 48 16.07 -6.16 3.49
C TRP A 48 16.36 -6.19 1.99
N ILE A 49 15.95 -7.27 1.32
CA ILE A 49 15.98 -7.43 -0.13
C ILE A 49 14.57 -7.19 -0.66
N VAL A 50 14.36 -6.02 -1.27
CA VAL A 50 13.04 -5.56 -1.71
C VAL A 50 12.93 -5.67 -3.22
N SER A 51 12.02 -6.51 -3.71
CA SER A 51 11.65 -6.53 -5.14
C SER A 51 10.55 -5.51 -5.42
N GLU A 52 10.65 -4.78 -6.54
CA GLU A 52 9.64 -3.79 -6.92
C GLU A 52 8.47 -4.43 -7.66
N ASP A 53 7.24 -4.02 -7.33
CA ASP A 53 6.00 -4.41 -8.01
C ASP A 53 5.82 -5.94 -8.06
N ASN A 54 5.77 -6.64 -6.92
CA ASN A 54 5.81 -8.11 -6.85
C ASN A 54 4.74 -8.73 -5.92
N SER A 55 3.88 -9.58 -6.49
CA SER A 55 2.85 -10.31 -5.76
C SER A 55 3.17 -11.80 -5.65
N ILE A 56 2.64 -12.45 -4.61
CA ILE A 56 2.77 -13.91 -4.43
C ILE A 56 2.32 -14.72 -5.65
N HIS A 57 1.37 -14.19 -6.44
CA HIS A 57 0.74 -14.85 -7.58
C HIS A 57 1.71 -15.21 -8.72
N TYR A 58 2.96 -14.74 -8.66
CA TYR A 58 3.97 -14.95 -9.69
C TYR A 58 5.17 -15.76 -9.21
N GLN A 59 5.12 -16.34 -8.00
CA GLN A 59 6.17 -17.20 -7.46
C GLN A 59 5.62 -18.54 -7.03
N ASN A 60 6.18 -19.63 -7.57
CA ASN A 60 5.71 -20.99 -7.29
C ASN A 60 5.85 -21.38 -5.81
N LEU A 61 6.70 -20.69 -5.05
CA LEU A 61 6.81 -20.89 -3.60
C LEU A 61 5.52 -20.52 -2.84
N PHE A 62 4.70 -19.63 -3.41
CA PHE A 62 3.49 -19.11 -2.79
C PHE A 62 2.21 -19.37 -3.59
N PHE A 63 2.31 -19.48 -4.92
CA PHE A 63 1.16 -19.63 -5.81
C PHE A 63 1.50 -20.52 -7.01
N ASP A 64 0.68 -21.54 -7.24
CA ASP A 64 0.90 -22.51 -8.31
C ASP A 64 0.91 -21.85 -9.70
N GLY A 65 1.89 -22.23 -10.53
CA GLY A 65 2.08 -21.66 -11.86
C GLY A 65 2.92 -20.38 -11.89
N GLY A 66 3.42 -19.93 -10.73
CA GLY A 66 4.44 -18.88 -10.65
C GLY A 66 5.83 -19.36 -11.08
N ALA A 67 6.80 -18.45 -11.07
CA ALA A 67 8.18 -18.77 -11.41
C ALA A 67 8.86 -19.56 -10.29
N THR A 68 9.77 -20.47 -10.64
CA THR A 68 10.59 -21.21 -9.66
C THR A 68 11.72 -20.33 -9.15
N THR A 69 11.78 -20.12 -7.84
CA THR A 69 12.72 -19.22 -7.16
C THR A 69 13.59 -19.98 -6.14
N PRO A 70 14.60 -20.75 -6.59
CA PRO A 70 15.35 -21.66 -5.71
C PRO A 70 16.16 -20.96 -4.61
N HIS A 71 16.70 -19.77 -4.84
CA HIS A 71 17.44 -19.04 -3.81
C HIS A 71 16.52 -18.53 -2.70
N ILE A 72 15.35 -18.00 -3.07
CA ILE A 72 14.32 -17.57 -2.12
C ILE A 72 13.75 -18.78 -1.36
N ALA A 73 13.51 -19.90 -2.04
CA ALA A 73 13.05 -21.13 -1.42
C ALA A 73 14.08 -21.68 -0.40
N GLU A 74 15.38 -21.56 -0.67
CA GLU A 74 16.43 -21.97 0.26
C GLU A 74 16.47 -21.10 1.53
N LEU A 75 16.23 -19.79 1.42
CA LEU A 75 16.04 -18.92 2.60
C LEU A 75 14.87 -19.41 3.46
N ALA A 76 13.76 -19.79 2.84
CA ALA A 76 12.57 -20.24 3.54
C ALA A 76 12.80 -21.55 4.33
N LYS A 77 13.58 -22.50 3.79
CA LYS A 77 13.91 -23.76 4.51
C LYS A 77 14.65 -23.54 5.82
N LYS A 78 15.44 -22.48 5.92
CA LYS A 78 16.22 -22.11 7.12
C LYS A 78 15.63 -20.90 7.84
N GLY A 79 14.41 -20.54 7.50
CA GLY A 79 13.75 -19.32 7.94
C GLY A 79 12.25 -19.54 8.09
N LEU A 80 11.49 -18.50 7.78
CA LEU A 80 10.04 -18.47 7.90
C LEU A 80 9.44 -18.01 6.57
N LYS A 81 8.45 -18.76 6.07
CA LYS A 81 7.63 -18.34 4.92
C LYS A 81 6.30 -17.80 5.45
N PHE A 82 6.06 -16.51 5.30
CA PHE A 82 4.78 -15.90 5.69
C PHE A 82 3.78 -16.03 4.55
N THR A 83 2.65 -16.71 4.79
CA THR A 83 1.64 -16.93 3.74
C THR A 83 0.71 -15.73 3.56
N HIS A 84 0.66 -14.82 4.54
CA HIS A 84 -0.28 -13.68 4.60
C HIS A 84 0.46 -12.37 4.91
N ALA A 85 1.40 -11.99 4.04
CA ALA A 85 2.10 -10.72 4.12
C ALA A 85 1.50 -9.69 3.15
N PHE A 86 1.15 -8.51 3.66
CA PHE A 86 0.45 -7.49 2.88
C PHE A 86 1.17 -6.15 2.89
N SER A 87 1.29 -5.55 1.71
CA SER A 87 1.47 -4.11 1.63
C SER A 87 0.15 -3.43 2.00
N ASN A 88 0.21 -2.35 2.78
CA ASN A 88 -0.99 -1.58 3.11
C ASN A 88 -1.44 -0.66 1.97
N ALA A 89 -0.59 -0.43 0.96
CA ALA A 89 -0.90 0.39 -0.21
C ALA A 89 -0.43 -0.27 -1.49
N ALA A 90 -1.22 -0.21 -2.56
CA ALA A 90 -0.89 -0.89 -3.82
C ALA A 90 0.10 -0.11 -4.72
N VAL A 91 0.89 0.82 -4.18
CA VAL A 91 1.81 1.67 -4.97
C VAL A 91 3.04 2.12 -4.21
N CYS A 92 4.19 2.16 -4.90
CA CYS A 92 5.52 2.26 -4.31
C CYS A 92 5.70 3.41 -3.31
N SER A 93 5.39 4.66 -3.68
CA SER A 93 5.67 5.79 -2.77
C SER A 93 4.82 5.74 -1.50
N SER A 94 3.59 5.24 -1.60
CA SER A 94 2.65 5.11 -0.49
C SER A 94 3.03 3.92 0.40
N ALA A 95 3.29 2.77 -0.20
CA ALA A 95 3.71 1.56 0.50
C ALA A 95 5.05 1.77 1.24
N ARG A 96 6.05 2.33 0.55
CA ARG A 96 7.37 2.60 1.13
C ARG A 96 7.34 3.68 2.21
N SER A 97 6.40 4.62 2.12
CA SER A 97 6.21 5.59 3.21
C SER A 97 5.75 4.90 4.47
N THR A 98 4.78 3.98 4.36
CA THR A 98 4.28 3.19 5.50
C THR A 98 5.30 2.20 6.03
N LEU A 99 6.04 1.53 5.15
CA LEU A 99 7.15 0.67 5.54
C LEU A 99 8.22 1.45 6.34
N ALA A 100 8.51 2.69 5.95
CA ALA A 100 9.52 3.51 6.61
C ALA A 100 9.05 4.12 7.94
N THR A 101 7.75 4.42 8.08
CA THR A 101 7.20 5.08 9.28
C THR A 101 6.60 4.12 10.28
N GLY A 102 6.14 2.94 9.86
CA GLY A 102 5.26 2.09 10.67
C GLY A 102 3.85 2.68 10.85
N VAL A 103 3.48 3.69 10.04
CA VAL A 103 2.24 4.46 10.18
C VAL A 103 1.43 4.37 8.89
N TYR A 104 0.12 4.19 9.01
CA TYR A 104 -0.80 4.15 7.89
C TYR A 104 -0.77 5.46 7.11
N GLY A 105 -0.65 5.37 5.78
CA GLY A 105 -0.56 6.54 4.92
C GLY A 105 -1.70 7.56 5.07
N PRO A 106 -2.96 7.16 5.25
CA PRO A 106 -4.07 8.09 5.48
C PRO A 106 -4.03 8.84 6.81
N ARG A 107 -3.33 8.34 7.84
CA ARG A 107 -3.11 9.05 9.10
C ARG A 107 -2.19 10.28 8.95
N ILE A 108 -1.29 10.25 7.98
CA ILE A 108 -0.23 11.27 7.79
C ILE A 108 -0.14 11.82 6.36
N ALA A 109 -1.18 11.63 5.55
CA ALA A 109 -1.26 12.09 4.16
C ALA A 109 -0.10 11.64 3.23
N THR A 110 0.46 10.44 3.46
CA THR A 110 1.54 9.87 2.62
C THR A 110 1.03 8.84 1.60
N HIS A 111 -0.29 8.68 1.46
CA HIS A 111 -0.94 7.66 0.63
C HIS A 111 -1.11 8.04 -0.86
N TYR A 112 -0.88 9.30 -1.25
CA TYR A 112 -0.97 9.74 -2.65
C TYR A 112 0.27 9.37 -3.47
N HIS A 113 0.14 8.65 -4.58
CA HIS A 113 1.29 8.40 -5.45
C HIS A 113 1.76 9.70 -6.11
N ARG A 114 3.04 10.04 -5.99
CA ARG A 114 3.56 11.35 -6.41
C ARG A 114 2.75 12.47 -5.76
N GLY A 115 2.68 12.47 -4.42
CA GLY A 115 1.99 13.51 -3.64
C GLY A 115 2.36 14.91 -4.15
N LEU A 116 1.35 15.79 -4.30
CA LEU A 116 1.57 17.16 -4.78
C LEU A 116 2.50 17.95 -3.85
N LYS A 117 2.58 17.52 -2.58
CA LYS A 117 3.52 18.00 -1.59
C LYS A 117 3.93 16.86 -0.66
N LYS A 118 5.19 16.84 -0.23
CA LYS A 118 5.67 15.88 0.77
C LYS A 118 5.24 16.30 2.18
N THR A 119 4.74 15.35 2.95
CA THR A 119 4.41 15.52 4.38
C THR A 119 5.66 15.85 5.18
N LYS A 120 5.54 16.74 6.17
CA LYS A 120 6.55 16.93 7.21
C LYS A 120 6.12 16.12 8.43
N LEU A 121 6.96 15.19 8.88
CA LEU A 121 6.70 14.43 10.10
C LEU A 121 6.96 15.30 11.35
N PRO A 122 6.29 15.05 12.48
CA PRO A 122 6.59 15.69 13.76
C PRO A 122 8.03 15.42 14.18
N LYS A 123 8.64 16.36 14.90
CA LYS A 123 10.06 16.23 15.33
C LYS A 123 10.25 15.11 16.34
N ASP A 124 9.23 14.88 17.16
CA ASP A 124 9.11 13.85 18.19
C ASP A 124 8.68 12.48 17.64
N TRP A 125 8.57 12.33 16.31
CA TRP A 125 8.29 11.05 15.65
C TRP A 125 9.54 10.53 14.91
N PRO A 126 10.57 10.03 15.63
CA PRO A 126 11.75 9.47 14.99
C PRO A 126 11.41 8.26 14.12
N LEU A 127 11.98 8.19 12.92
CA LEU A 127 11.85 6.98 12.11
C LEU A 127 12.68 5.86 12.74
N PHE A 128 12.28 4.60 12.56
CA PHE A 128 12.97 3.47 13.20
C PHE A 128 14.46 3.40 12.85
N GLN A 129 14.87 3.89 11.67
CA GLN A 129 16.27 3.95 11.29
C GLN A 129 17.07 4.92 12.17
N VAL A 130 16.45 6.02 12.63
CA VAL A 130 17.09 6.95 13.58
C VAL A 130 17.34 6.23 14.90
N LEU A 131 16.34 5.50 15.41
CA LEU A 131 16.46 4.72 16.64
C LEU A 131 17.51 3.61 16.54
N LEU A 132 17.60 2.94 15.38
CA LEU A 132 18.66 1.97 15.12
C LEU A 132 20.04 2.64 15.11
N ASN A 133 20.18 3.80 14.46
CA ASN A 133 21.45 4.54 14.42
C ASN A 133 21.89 4.98 15.82
N GLU A 134 20.96 5.48 16.64
CA GLU A 134 21.20 5.81 18.05
C GLU A 134 21.61 4.58 18.88
N ALA A 135 21.11 3.40 18.51
CA ALA A 135 21.51 2.12 19.11
C ALA A 135 22.82 1.54 18.54
N GLY A 136 23.55 2.29 17.71
CA GLY A 136 24.86 1.90 17.17
C GLY A 136 24.82 1.14 15.84
N TYR A 137 23.67 1.05 15.17
CA TYR A 137 23.58 0.40 13.87
C TYR A 137 24.09 1.30 12.74
N TYR A 138 24.88 0.73 11.84
CA TYR A 138 25.14 1.34 10.54
C TYR A 138 23.95 1.10 9.58
N SER A 139 23.07 2.08 9.42
CA SER A 139 21.99 2.03 8.42
C SER A 139 22.42 2.45 7.01
N SER A 140 22.15 1.62 6.00
CA SER A 140 22.42 1.92 4.58
C SER A 140 21.28 1.51 3.63
N ASN A 141 21.10 2.26 2.53
CA ASN A 141 20.03 2.05 1.55
C ASN A 141 20.51 2.12 0.09
N ASN A 142 20.37 1.03 -0.65
CA ASN A 142 20.75 0.91 -2.06
C ASN A 142 19.53 0.73 -2.98
N TYR A 143 18.97 1.76 -3.60
CA TYR A 143 19.16 3.21 -3.53
C TYR A 143 17.81 3.92 -3.34
N LYS A 144 16.70 3.24 -3.62
CA LYS A 144 15.37 3.82 -3.80
C LYS A 144 14.68 4.01 -2.46
N LYS A 145 14.27 5.25 -2.18
CA LYS A 145 13.42 5.61 -1.03
C LYS A 145 11.95 5.74 -1.46
N ASP A 146 11.73 6.65 -2.41
CA ASP A 146 10.41 7.04 -2.94
C ASP A 146 9.41 7.53 -1.88
N TYR A 147 9.87 8.12 -0.78
CA TYR A 147 9.00 8.59 0.30
C TYR A 147 8.15 9.82 -0.09
N ASN A 148 6.89 9.80 0.37
CA ASN A 148 5.94 10.91 0.32
C ASN A 148 6.07 11.86 1.52
N PHE A 149 7.11 11.71 2.34
CA PHE A 149 7.45 12.62 3.43
C PHE A 149 8.88 13.17 3.30
N LYS A 150 9.17 14.23 4.05
CA LYS A 150 10.51 14.82 4.18
C LYS A 150 11.31 14.03 5.21
N ALA A 151 12.09 13.06 4.75
CA ALA A 151 12.98 12.29 5.61
C ALA A 151 14.12 13.18 6.18
N PRO A 152 14.45 13.07 7.48
CA PRO A 152 15.68 13.64 8.03
C PRO A 152 16.92 13.09 7.31
N GLN A 153 18.02 13.84 7.27
CA GLN A 153 19.27 13.34 6.67
C GLN A 153 19.88 12.18 7.48
N SER A 154 19.66 12.16 8.81
CA SER A 154 20.21 11.19 9.75
C SER A 154 19.67 9.76 9.61
N ILE A 155 18.68 9.49 8.75
CA ILE A 155 18.05 8.16 8.67
C ILE A 155 18.94 7.12 7.96
N TRP A 156 19.93 7.55 7.18
CA TRP A 156 20.86 6.66 6.47
C TRP A 156 22.27 7.21 6.57
N HIS A 157 23.22 6.39 7.00
CA HIS A 157 24.65 6.73 6.92
C HIS A 157 25.14 6.72 5.47
N ASP A 158 24.64 5.80 4.65
CA ASP A 158 24.87 5.76 3.21
C ASP A 158 23.57 5.45 2.46
N SER A 159 23.25 6.25 1.46
CA SER A 159 22.08 6.04 0.62
C SER A 159 22.39 6.37 -0.83
N SER A 160 22.87 5.38 -1.57
CA SER A 160 23.32 5.53 -2.95
C SER A 160 23.25 4.20 -3.69
N LYS A 161 23.46 4.18 -5.01
CA LYS A 161 23.60 2.94 -5.78
C LYS A 161 24.80 2.08 -5.36
N LYS A 162 25.73 2.66 -4.59
CA LYS A 162 26.93 2.00 -4.06
C LYS A 162 26.81 1.69 -2.56
N ALA A 163 25.69 2.04 -1.94
CA ALA A 163 25.48 1.81 -0.52
C ALA A 163 25.54 0.32 -0.21
N SER A 164 26.23 -0.02 0.86
CA SER A 164 26.43 -1.40 1.31
C SER A 164 26.75 -1.40 2.80
N TRP A 165 26.35 -2.45 3.51
CA TRP A 165 26.84 -2.71 4.87
C TRP A 165 28.37 -2.79 4.93
N ARG A 166 29.06 -3.07 3.81
CA ARG A 166 30.52 -3.09 3.73
C ARG A 166 31.14 -1.69 3.86
N ASN A 167 30.38 -0.63 3.67
CA ASN A 167 30.88 0.75 3.82
C ASN A 167 30.88 1.22 5.28
N ARG A 168 30.45 0.37 6.23
CA ARG A 168 30.50 0.70 7.67
C ARG A 168 31.96 0.93 8.11
N PRO A 169 32.24 2.01 8.87
CA PRO A 169 33.60 2.33 9.32
C PRO A 169 34.20 1.24 10.21
N ASP A 170 33.41 0.72 11.15
CA ASP A 170 33.79 -0.36 12.05
C ASP A 170 33.05 -1.64 11.66
N LYS A 171 33.82 -2.72 11.41
CA LYS A 171 33.28 -4.00 10.95
C LYS A 171 32.55 -4.77 12.04
N SER A 172 32.83 -4.50 13.32
CA SER A 172 32.17 -5.12 14.46
C SER A 172 30.79 -4.49 14.75
N SER A 173 30.59 -3.23 14.36
CA SER A 173 29.30 -2.55 14.49
C SER A 173 28.18 -3.28 13.74
N PRO A 174 27.00 -3.45 14.35
CA PRO A 174 25.86 -4.06 13.69
C PRO A 174 25.34 -3.15 12.56
N PHE A 175 24.61 -3.70 11.61
CA PHE A 175 24.09 -2.92 10.47
C PHE A 175 22.64 -3.24 10.12
N PHE A 176 21.99 -2.23 9.54
CA PHE A 176 20.75 -2.38 8.79
C PHE A 176 21.02 -1.99 7.33
N HIS A 177 20.83 -2.91 6.42
CA HIS A 177 20.97 -2.67 4.99
C HIS A 177 19.66 -2.94 4.26
N MET A 178 19.20 -1.96 3.48
CA MET A 178 18.09 -2.13 2.57
C MET A 178 18.59 -2.03 1.14
N GLU A 179 18.23 -2.99 0.28
CA GLU A 179 18.42 -2.91 -1.16
C GLU A 179 17.10 -3.10 -1.89
N SER A 180 16.87 -2.29 -2.92
CA SER A 180 15.64 -2.32 -3.73
C SER A 180 15.96 -2.61 -5.19
N HIS A 181 15.27 -3.58 -5.78
CA HIS A 181 15.55 -4.08 -7.11
C HIS A 181 14.39 -3.85 -8.08
N SER A 182 14.66 -3.08 -9.13
CA SER A 182 13.71 -2.69 -10.18
C SER A 182 13.61 -3.68 -11.35
N ALA A 183 14.12 -4.91 -11.20
CA ALA A 183 14.09 -5.93 -12.25
C ALA A 183 12.66 -6.36 -12.63
N SER A 184 11.73 -6.28 -11.68
CA SER A 184 10.30 -6.56 -11.85
C SER A 184 9.41 -5.32 -11.94
N HIS A 185 9.97 -4.10 -11.91
CA HIS A 185 9.20 -2.85 -11.92
C HIS A 185 8.41 -2.63 -13.23
N GLU A 186 7.28 -1.91 -13.17
CA GLU A 186 6.35 -1.59 -14.28
C GLU A 186 7.00 -1.08 -15.55
N SER A 187 8.07 -0.28 -15.43
CA SER A 187 8.86 0.16 -16.59
C SER A 187 9.40 -0.99 -17.44
N ARG A 188 9.62 -2.18 -16.85
CA ARG A 188 10.11 -3.36 -17.56
C ARG A 188 9.05 -4.00 -18.44
N MET A 189 7.77 -3.70 -18.18
CA MET A 189 6.64 -4.15 -18.98
C MET A 189 6.27 -3.21 -20.12
N HIS A 190 6.95 -2.07 -20.24
CA HIS A 190 6.77 -1.11 -21.34
C HIS A 190 7.61 -1.52 -22.55
N PHE A 191 7.32 -2.70 -23.12
CA PHE A 191 7.95 -3.19 -24.34
C PHE A 191 7.09 -2.93 -25.59
N SER A 192 7.73 -2.95 -26.76
CA SER A 192 7.06 -2.83 -28.07
C SER A 192 6.47 -4.16 -28.54
N GLU A 193 5.53 -4.11 -29.50
CA GLU A 193 5.02 -5.32 -30.17
C GLU A 193 6.14 -6.16 -30.78
N GLN A 194 7.14 -5.54 -31.40
CA GLN A 194 8.32 -6.23 -31.94
C GLN A 194 9.06 -7.08 -30.90
N SER A 195 8.99 -6.72 -29.61
CA SER A 195 9.61 -7.53 -28.54
C SER A 195 8.97 -8.91 -28.41
N ILE A 196 7.69 -9.06 -28.77
CA ILE A 196 6.95 -10.33 -28.65
C ILE A 196 7.56 -11.41 -29.55
N ASP A 197 7.93 -11.03 -30.78
CA ASP A 197 8.47 -11.97 -31.77
C ASP A 197 9.99 -12.13 -31.66
N SER A 198 10.69 -11.07 -31.23
CA SER A 198 12.17 -11.02 -31.27
C SER A 198 12.86 -11.46 -29.98
N LYS A 199 12.19 -11.41 -28.81
CA LYS A 199 12.82 -11.75 -27.53
C LYS A 199 12.50 -13.18 -27.12
N LYS A 200 13.55 -13.98 -26.99
CA LYS A 200 13.44 -15.33 -26.45
C LYS A 200 13.15 -15.29 -24.95
N LEU A 201 12.03 -15.86 -24.55
CA LEU A 201 11.64 -16.07 -23.15
C LEU A 201 12.19 -17.39 -22.62
N LYS A 202 12.41 -17.48 -21.31
CA LYS A 202 12.68 -18.75 -20.62
C LYS A 202 11.40 -19.53 -20.36
N HIS A 203 10.34 -18.85 -19.93
CA HIS A 203 8.99 -19.43 -19.86
C HIS A 203 8.33 -19.40 -21.24
N GLN A 204 7.69 -20.51 -21.62
CA GLN A 204 6.97 -20.61 -22.89
C GLN A 204 5.63 -19.86 -22.81
N ALA A 205 5.44 -18.84 -23.63
CA ALA A 205 4.24 -18.01 -23.59
C ALA A 205 2.94 -18.80 -23.88
N ASN A 206 3.01 -19.85 -24.70
CA ASN A 206 1.84 -20.68 -25.00
C ASN A 206 1.45 -21.64 -23.86
N SER A 207 2.28 -21.83 -22.83
CA SER A 207 1.99 -22.73 -21.71
C SER A 207 1.64 -22.01 -20.40
N VAL A 208 1.70 -20.66 -20.34
CA VAL A 208 1.32 -19.92 -19.14
C VAL A 208 -0.19 -19.95 -18.92
N LYS A 209 -0.60 -20.09 -17.66
CA LYS A 209 -1.99 -19.98 -17.25
C LYS A 209 -2.30 -18.52 -16.94
N LEU A 210 -3.08 -17.88 -17.80
CA LEU A 210 -3.53 -16.51 -17.56
C LEU A 210 -4.58 -16.45 -16.43
N PHE A 211 -4.61 -15.33 -15.72
CA PHE A 211 -5.70 -15.03 -14.79
C PHE A 211 -7.01 -14.85 -15.57
N PRO A 212 -8.17 -15.22 -15.00
CA PRO A 212 -9.45 -15.27 -15.71
C PRO A 212 -9.92 -13.91 -16.26
N TYR A 213 -9.47 -12.81 -15.65
CA TYR A 213 -9.76 -11.45 -16.10
C TYR A 213 -8.86 -10.94 -17.23
N PHE A 214 -7.86 -11.71 -17.66
CA PHE A 214 -7.07 -11.38 -18.83
C PHE A 214 -7.67 -11.98 -20.10
N PRO A 215 -7.77 -11.21 -21.20
CA PRO A 215 -8.09 -11.78 -22.49
C PRO A 215 -6.95 -12.68 -22.96
N ASP A 216 -7.30 -13.83 -23.52
CA ASP A 216 -6.33 -14.82 -23.98
C ASP A 216 -5.77 -14.44 -25.35
N THR A 217 -4.75 -13.58 -25.34
CA THR A 217 -4.06 -13.09 -26.54
C THR A 217 -2.56 -13.33 -26.47
N ALA A 218 -1.88 -13.27 -27.62
CA ALA A 218 -0.42 -13.34 -27.67
C ALA A 218 0.26 -12.27 -26.78
N VAL A 219 -0.31 -11.06 -26.71
CA VAL A 219 0.22 -9.96 -25.87
C VAL A 219 0.11 -10.32 -24.39
N PHE A 220 -1.03 -10.85 -23.92
CA PHE A 220 -1.21 -11.21 -22.51
C PHE A 220 -0.38 -12.44 -22.14
N ARG A 221 -0.35 -13.47 -22.99
CA ARG A 221 0.52 -14.65 -22.83
C ARG A 221 2.00 -14.26 -22.73
N TYR A 222 2.48 -13.44 -23.67
CA TYR A 222 3.85 -12.94 -23.64
C TYR A 222 4.11 -12.08 -22.40
N SER A 223 3.21 -11.14 -22.06
CA SER A 223 3.36 -10.27 -20.88
C SER A 223 3.49 -11.08 -19.58
N HIS A 224 2.66 -12.13 -19.44
CA HIS A 224 2.70 -13.01 -18.27
C HIS A 224 4.00 -13.81 -18.21
N ALA A 225 4.37 -14.49 -19.29
CA ALA A 225 5.62 -15.27 -19.36
C ALA A 225 6.87 -14.40 -19.15
N TYR A 226 6.90 -13.22 -19.77
CA TYR A 226 7.99 -12.27 -19.60
C TYR A 226 8.11 -11.78 -18.15
N TYR A 227 7.00 -11.62 -17.44
CA TYR A 227 7.05 -11.27 -16.02
C TYR A 227 7.52 -12.43 -15.13
N LEU A 228 7.18 -13.68 -15.46
CA LEU A 228 7.76 -14.86 -14.80
C LEU A 228 9.29 -14.92 -14.99
N ASP A 229 9.80 -14.55 -16.17
CA ASP A 229 11.24 -14.42 -16.40
C ASP A 229 11.88 -13.34 -15.50
N LYS A 230 11.15 -12.26 -15.20
CA LYS A 230 11.62 -11.23 -14.25
C LYS A 230 11.71 -11.75 -12.82
N GLN A 231 10.89 -12.71 -12.43
CA GLN A 231 11.03 -13.36 -11.12
C GLN A 231 12.28 -14.23 -11.03
N LEU A 232 12.70 -14.88 -12.14
CA LEU A 232 13.99 -15.56 -12.20
C LEU A 232 15.17 -14.60 -12.04
N GLU A 233 15.06 -13.38 -12.59
CA GLU A 233 16.06 -12.32 -12.40
C GLU A 233 16.13 -11.86 -10.94
N ILE A 234 14.99 -11.70 -10.28
CA ILE A 234 14.90 -11.36 -8.85
C ILE A 234 15.51 -12.47 -7.98
N ASP A 235 15.20 -13.73 -8.22
CA ASP A 235 15.76 -14.85 -7.46
C ASP A 235 17.29 -14.91 -7.57
N ARG A 236 17.82 -14.70 -8.79
CA ARG A 236 19.27 -14.61 -9.02
C ARG A 236 19.90 -13.49 -8.20
N ILE A 237 19.27 -12.32 -8.12
CA ILE A 237 19.74 -11.18 -7.33
C ILE A 237 19.75 -11.52 -5.83
N VAL A 238 18.70 -12.17 -5.33
CA VAL A 238 18.67 -12.67 -3.94
C VAL A 238 19.85 -13.61 -3.68
N GLY A 239 20.12 -14.53 -4.61
CA GLY A 239 21.29 -15.42 -4.55
C GLY A 239 22.62 -14.66 -4.49
N GLU A 240 22.78 -13.58 -5.27
CA GLU A 240 23.98 -12.73 -5.24
C GLU A 240 24.20 -12.08 -3.88
N THR A 241 23.14 -11.56 -3.26
CA THR A 241 23.24 -10.95 -1.92
C THR A 241 23.56 -11.97 -0.84
N ILE A 242 22.93 -13.14 -0.87
CA ILE A 242 23.26 -14.25 0.03
C ILE A 242 24.75 -14.63 -0.10
N ASN A 243 25.26 -14.69 -1.32
CA ASN A 243 26.68 -15.01 -1.55
C ASN A 243 27.62 -13.93 -0.99
N LYS A 244 27.24 -12.65 -1.05
CA LYS A 244 28.01 -11.57 -0.41
C LYS A 244 28.06 -11.74 1.11
N LEU A 245 26.93 -12.06 1.74
CA LEU A 245 26.88 -12.31 3.19
C LEU A 245 27.71 -13.53 3.60
N LYS A 246 27.71 -14.59 2.78
CA LYS A 246 28.59 -15.76 2.99
C LYS A 246 30.07 -15.40 2.88
N GLN A 247 30.45 -14.65 1.85
CA GLN A 247 31.84 -14.19 1.66
C GLN A 247 32.33 -13.33 2.83
N ASP A 248 31.44 -12.55 3.42
CA ASP A 248 31.74 -11.69 4.56
C ASP A 248 31.66 -12.44 5.91
N ASN A 249 31.34 -13.74 5.91
CA ASN A 249 31.09 -14.55 7.11
C ASN A 249 29.97 -13.99 8.03
N LEU A 250 28.94 -13.36 7.46
CA LEU A 250 27.87 -12.68 8.21
C LEU A 250 26.56 -13.50 8.32
N MET A 251 26.48 -14.68 7.71
CA MET A 251 25.25 -15.49 7.64
C MET A 251 24.74 -15.96 9.01
N ASP A 252 25.63 -16.16 9.97
CA ASP A 252 25.26 -16.66 11.31
C ASP A 252 24.69 -15.56 12.22
N ASP A 253 24.78 -14.29 11.80
CA ASP A 253 24.37 -13.09 12.57
C ASP A 253 23.38 -12.17 11.85
N THR A 254 23.00 -12.47 10.61
CA THR A 254 22.17 -11.56 9.78
C THR A 254 20.77 -12.14 9.52
N PHE A 255 19.73 -11.43 9.97
CA PHE A 255 18.38 -11.67 9.46
C PHE A 255 18.24 -11.14 8.04
N ILE A 256 17.72 -11.97 7.14
CA ILE A 256 17.48 -11.59 5.74
C ILE A 256 15.98 -11.62 5.48
N PHE A 257 15.41 -10.46 5.18
CA PHE A 257 14.02 -10.30 4.78
C PHE A 257 13.96 -10.15 3.26
N TYR A 258 13.32 -11.09 2.58
CA TYR A 258 12.95 -10.94 1.17
C TYR A 258 11.46 -10.64 1.05
N PHE A 259 11.11 -9.54 0.36
CA PHE A 259 9.71 -9.19 0.11
C PHE A 259 9.50 -8.30 -1.11
N GLY A 260 8.25 -8.18 -1.58
CA GLY A 260 7.83 -7.19 -2.60
C GLY A 260 7.39 -5.88 -1.95
N ASP A 261 7.63 -4.71 -2.56
CA ASP A 261 7.21 -3.39 -1.98
C ASP A 261 5.70 -3.12 -2.07
N HIS A 262 5.02 -3.77 -3.01
CA HIS A 262 3.57 -3.96 -3.08
C HIS A 262 3.32 -5.06 -4.12
N GLY A 263 2.04 -5.33 -4.44
CA GLY A 263 1.66 -6.36 -5.41
C GLY A 263 2.19 -6.10 -6.83
N GLY A 264 1.79 -6.98 -7.75
CA GLY A 264 2.43 -7.21 -9.04
C GLY A 264 2.34 -6.05 -10.04
N VAL A 265 2.65 -6.36 -11.30
CA VAL A 265 2.84 -5.34 -12.34
C VAL A 265 1.89 -5.46 -13.54
N LEU A 266 1.26 -6.62 -13.73
CA LEU A 266 0.33 -6.84 -14.83
C LEU A 266 -0.99 -6.10 -14.60
N PRO A 267 -1.84 -5.96 -15.62
CA PRO A 267 -3.07 -5.23 -15.46
C PRO A 267 -3.91 -5.66 -14.25
N ARG A 268 -4.57 -4.71 -13.58
CA ARG A 268 -5.37 -4.89 -12.35
C ARG A 268 -4.59 -5.17 -11.05
N SER A 269 -3.25 -5.20 -11.06
CA SER A 269 -2.44 -5.37 -9.83
C SER A 269 -2.04 -4.03 -9.17
N LYS A 270 -0.88 -3.47 -9.49
CA LYS A 270 -0.41 -2.18 -8.98
C LYS A 270 -1.49 -1.09 -9.05
N GLY A 271 -1.65 -0.34 -7.97
CA GLY A 271 -2.62 0.74 -7.79
C GLY A 271 -4.05 0.29 -7.51
N TYR A 272 -4.32 -1.01 -7.40
CA TYR A 272 -5.64 -1.56 -7.08
C TYR A 272 -5.57 -2.40 -5.81
N LEU A 273 -6.64 -2.38 -5.00
CA LEU A 273 -6.66 -3.05 -3.69
C LEU A 273 -7.06 -4.53 -3.75
N TYR A 274 -6.93 -5.16 -4.91
CA TYR A 274 -7.05 -6.61 -5.08
C TYR A 274 -5.85 -7.35 -4.44
N GLU A 275 -5.94 -8.67 -4.22
CA GLU A 275 -4.85 -9.48 -3.64
C GLU A 275 -3.61 -9.37 -4.52
N SER A 276 -3.81 -9.33 -5.84
CA SER A 276 -2.73 -9.10 -6.81
C SER A 276 -1.99 -7.77 -6.62
N GLY A 277 -2.59 -6.76 -5.96
CA GLY A 277 -2.00 -5.45 -5.68
C GLY A 277 -1.45 -5.26 -4.26
N LEU A 278 -1.85 -6.10 -3.30
CA LEU A 278 -1.47 -5.96 -1.88
C LEU A 278 -0.73 -7.17 -1.29
N HIS A 279 -1.01 -8.39 -1.75
CA HIS A 279 -0.43 -9.62 -1.20
C HIS A 279 0.97 -9.85 -1.77
N VAL A 280 1.98 -9.64 -0.93
CA VAL A 280 3.40 -9.66 -1.30
C VAL A 280 4.08 -10.94 -0.80
N PRO A 281 5.11 -11.45 -1.49
CA PRO A 281 5.94 -12.51 -0.93
C PRO A 281 6.66 -11.99 0.31
N LEU A 282 6.81 -12.84 1.33
CA LEU A 282 7.67 -12.59 2.48
C LEU A 282 8.35 -13.87 2.95
N VAL A 283 9.68 -13.86 2.91
CA VAL A 283 10.55 -14.87 3.51
C VAL A 283 11.52 -14.19 4.46
N VAL A 284 11.65 -14.71 5.68
CA VAL A 284 12.60 -14.22 6.68
C VAL A 284 13.57 -15.34 7.04
N TYR A 285 14.83 -15.23 6.64
CA TYR A 285 15.89 -16.11 7.12
C TYR A 285 16.28 -15.71 8.55
N VAL A 286 16.38 -16.72 9.42
CA VAL A 286 16.71 -16.54 10.84
C VAL A 286 18.16 -17.00 11.07
N PRO A 287 19.07 -16.08 11.44
CA PRO A 287 20.48 -16.41 11.60
C PRO A 287 20.70 -17.29 12.83
N LYS A 288 21.70 -18.17 12.74
CA LYS A 288 21.96 -19.22 13.73
C LYS A 288 22.10 -18.68 15.15
N ASN A 289 22.81 -17.56 15.33
CA ASN A 289 23.14 -17.01 16.65
C ASN A 289 21.94 -16.31 17.30
N PHE A 290 20.92 -15.92 16.52
CA PHE A 290 19.75 -15.18 17.01
C PHE A 290 18.43 -15.94 16.90
N ARG A 291 18.47 -17.28 16.77
CA ARG A 291 17.26 -18.11 16.74
C ARG A 291 16.39 -17.95 17.99
N HIS A 292 17.00 -17.64 19.13
CA HIS A 292 16.31 -17.42 20.39
C HIS A 292 15.39 -16.18 20.39
N LEU A 293 15.53 -15.27 19.42
CA LEU A 293 14.65 -14.11 19.23
C LEU A 293 13.36 -14.43 18.46
N VAL A 294 13.17 -15.68 18.06
CA VAL A 294 12.09 -16.13 17.18
C VAL A 294 11.35 -17.29 17.82
N ASP A 295 10.07 -17.09 18.11
CA ASP A 295 9.16 -18.11 18.67
C ASP A 295 8.43 -18.89 17.55
N PHE A 296 9.20 -19.45 16.61
CA PHE A 296 8.67 -20.24 15.49
C PHE A 296 9.61 -21.40 15.14
N GLU A 297 9.02 -22.51 14.68
CA GLU A 297 9.79 -23.60 14.07
C GLU A 297 10.27 -23.17 12.68
N LEU A 298 11.60 -23.20 12.47
CA LEU A 298 12.19 -22.83 11.18
C LEU A 298 11.85 -23.86 10.10
N GLY A 299 11.74 -23.40 8.86
CA GLY A 299 11.33 -24.21 7.72
C GLY A 299 9.81 -24.45 7.64
N LYS A 300 9.03 -23.92 8.60
CA LYS A 300 7.56 -23.96 8.58
C LYS A 300 6.97 -22.65 8.05
N GLU A 301 5.69 -22.73 7.72
CA GLU A 301 4.88 -21.59 7.31
C GLU A 301 4.37 -20.82 8.53
N VAL A 302 4.36 -19.50 8.42
CA VAL A 302 3.68 -18.60 9.35
C VAL A 302 2.39 -18.14 8.69
N LYS A 303 1.25 -18.51 9.30
CA LYS A 303 -0.09 -18.27 8.74
C LYS A 303 -0.66 -16.92 9.14
N GLY A 304 -0.13 -16.34 10.20
CA GLY A 304 -0.53 -15.05 10.74
C GLY A 304 -0.42 -13.92 9.73
N PHE A 305 -1.40 -13.02 9.75
CA PHE A 305 -1.43 -11.83 8.94
C PHE A 305 -0.37 -10.84 9.45
N VAL A 306 0.50 -10.39 8.54
CA VAL A 306 1.48 -9.32 8.78
C VAL A 306 1.37 -8.29 7.68
N SER A 307 1.67 -7.04 8.02
CA SER A 307 1.52 -5.90 7.12
C SER A 307 2.70 -4.95 7.22
N PHE A 308 2.85 -4.05 6.25
CA PHE A 308 4.00 -3.13 6.19
C PHE A 308 4.16 -2.23 7.41
N VAL A 309 3.06 -1.83 8.04
CA VAL A 309 3.09 -1.12 9.34
C VAL A 309 3.84 -1.90 10.43
N ASP A 310 3.89 -3.24 10.35
CA ASP A 310 4.49 -4.12 11.35
C ASP A 310 6.01 -4.27 11.22
N PHE A 311 6.61 -3.85 10.11
CA PHE A 311 8.05 -4.06 9.85
C PHE A 311 8.94 -3.19 10.75
N ALA A 312 8.59 -1.91 10.92
CA ALA A 312 9.31 -1.00 11.79
C ALA A 312 9.38 -1.50 13.25
N PRO A 313 8.25 -1.83 13.92
CA PRO A 313 8.31 -2.36 15.29
C PRO A 313 8.98 -3.73 15.37
N THR A 314 8.91 -4.56 14.32
CA THR A 314 9.61 -5.86 14.26
C THR A 314 11.12 -5.69 14.26
N LEU A 315 11.65 -4.77 13.45
CA LEU A 315 13.10 -4.55 13.38
C LEU A 315 13.65 -3.96 14.70
N LEU A 316 12.89 -3.06 15.33
CA LEU A 316 13.23 -2.52 16.66
C LEU A 316 13.25 -3.62 17.72
N LYS A 317 12.22 -4.47 17.79
CA LYS A 317 12.18 -5.58 18.77
C LYS A 317 13.27 -6.62 18.55
N LEU A 318 13.64 -6.92 17.30
CA LEU A 318 14.79 -7.78 17.00
C LEU A 318 16.13 -7.14 17.39
N ALA A 319 16.22 -5.81 17.38
CA ALA A 319 17.38 -5.06 17.84
C ALA A 319 17.42 -4.85 19.37
N GLY A 320 16.44 -5.38 20.10
CA GLY A 320 16.31 -5.19 21.55
C GLY A 320 15.78 -3.81 21.96
N LEU A 321 15.13 -3.10 21.05
CA LEU A 321 14.58 -1.75 21.26
C LEU A 321 13.06 -1.79 21.40
N ASP A 322 12.52 -0.85 22.18
CA ASP A 322 11.10 -0.53 22.15
C ASP A 322 10.76 0.39 20.98
N HIS A 323 9.49 0.39 20.59
CA HIS A 323 8.99 1.26 19.54
C HIS A 323 8.08 2.34 20.13
N PRO A 324 8.08 3.56 19.58
CA PRO A 324 7.18 4.63 20.03
C PRO A 324 5.69 4.29 19.86
N GLU A 325 4.84 4.90 20.68
CA GLU A 325 3.38 4.66 20.69
C GLU A 325 2.66 5.09 19.40
N TYR A 326 3.23 6.01 18.61
CA TYR A 326 2.56 6.47 17.39
C TYR A 326 2.62 5.45 16.23
N ILE A 327 3.47 4.42 16.32
CA ILE A 327 3.55 3.37 15.30
C ILE A 327 2.26 2.55 15.35
N ASP A 328 1.61 2.40 14.19
CA ASP A 328 0.32 1.71 14.06
C ASP A 328 0.45 0.18 14.07
N GLY A 329 1.59 -0.34 13.63
CA GLY A 329 1.82 -1.78 13.51
C GLY A 329 2.25 -2.46 14.81
N LYS A 330 2.34 -3.80 14.76
CA LYS A 330 2.76 -4.65 15.88
C LYS A 330 3.85 -5.62 15.43
N ALA A 331 4.95 -5.66 16.17
CA ALA A 331 6.06 -6.56 15.90
C ALA A 331 5.59 -8.02 15.71
N PHE A 332 6.09 -8.71 14.67
CA PHE A 332 5.77 -10.11 14.38
C PHE A 332 6.95 -11.07 14.60
N LEU A 333 8.12 -10.54 14.95
CA LEU A 333 9.31 -11.27 15.42
C LEU A 333 10.02 -10.41 16.48
N GLY A 334 10.90 -11.04 17.26
CA GLY A 334 11.73 -10.36 18.26
C GLY A 334 11.32 -10.68 19.70
N ILE A 335 12.06 -10.10 20.64
CA ILE A 335 11.91 -10.39 22.07
C ILE A 335 10.47 -10.11 22.55
N GLY A 336 9.89 -11.07 23.27
CA GLY A 336 8.53 -10.97 23.81
C GLY A 336 7.41 -11.12 22.78
N VAL A 337 7.71 -11.40 21.51
CA VAL A 337 6.69 -11.68 20.49
C VAL A 337 6.33 -13.17 20.53
N ASN A 338 5.07 -13.47 20.84
CA ASN A 338 4.56 -14.84 20.88
C ASN A 338 4.14 -15.31 19.48
N GLY A 339 4.72 -16.42 18.99
CA GLY A 339 4.45 -16.93 17.64
C GLY A 339 3.03 -17.46 17.45
N LYS A 340 2.41 -17.98 18.50
CA LYS A 340 1.00 -18.42 18.48
C LYS A 340 0.05 -17.23 18.32
N GLU A 341 0.31 -16.12 19.01
CA GLU A 341 -0.48 -14.88 18.86
C GLU A 341 -0.33 -14.28 17.47
N VAL A 342 0.89 -14.30 16.91
CA VAL A 342 1.11 -13.88 15.52
C VAL A 342 0.32 -14.77 14.56
N ASN A 343 0.38 -16.09 14.71
CA ASN A 343 -0.40 -17.03 13.88
C ASN A 343 -1.92 -16.85 13.98
N ASN A 344 -2.43 -16.27 15.07
CA ASN A 344 -3.85 -15.96 15.24
C ASN A 344 -4.26 -14.61 14.62
N ARG A 345 -3.31 -13.78 14.14
CA ARG A 345 -3.65 -12.56 13.41
C ARG A 345 -4.33 -12.94 12.10
N ASP A 346 -5.51 -12.40 11.86
CA ASP A 346 -6.36 -12.78 10.73
C ASP A 346 -6.86 -11.59 9.91
N ILE A 347 -6.32 -10.38 10.12
CA ILE A 347 -6.87 -9.15 9.55
C ILE A 347 -5.79 -8.19 9.06
N THR A 348 -6.04 -7.53 7.92
CA THR A 348 -5.24 -6.40 7.42
C THR A 348 -6.13 -5.31 6.81
N PHE A 349 -5.62 -4.09 6.81
CA PHE A 349 -6.25 -2.89 6.25
C PHE A 349 -5.40 -2.35 5.09
N GLY A 350 -6.04 -2.13 3.94
CA GLY A 350 -5.41 -1.58 2.74
C GLY A 350 -6.08 -0.29 2.27
N TYR A 351 -5.29 0.61 1.67
CA TYR A 351 -5.77 1.89 1.14
C TYR A 351 -5.14 2.25 -0.21
N ALA A 352 -5.94 2.88 -1.05
CA ALA A 352 -5.52 3.51 -2.30
C ALA A 352 -6.29 4.82 -2.48
N ASP A 353 -5.62 5.76 -3.12
CA ASP A 353 -6.12 7.10 -3.41
C ASP A 353 -5.56 7.51 -4.79
N ARG A 354 -5.17 8.78 -4.96
CA ARG A 354 -4.61 9.26 -6.22
C ARG A 354 -3.37 8.44 -6.64
N PHE A 355 -3.45 7.87 -7.83
CA PHE A 355 -2.36 7.19 -8.53
C PHE A 355 -1.95 8.03 -9.74
N ASP A 356 -0.85 8.79 -9.60
CA ASP A 356 -0.44 9.87 -10.51
C ASP A 356 -1.58 10.86 -10.77
N GLU A 357 -2.08 10.97 -12.00
CA GLU A 357 -3.15 11.87 -12.38
C GLU A 357 -4.56 11.26 -12.28
N LYS A 358 -4.69 9.99 -11.88
CA LYS A 358 -5.96 9.28 -11.66
C LYS A 358 -6.36 9.38 -10.18
N PHE A 359 -7.58 9.83 -9.88
CA PHE A 359 -8.17 9.75 -8.54
C PHE A 359 -9.01 8.48 -8.39
N ASP A 360 -8.87 7.81 -7.25
CA ASP A 360 -9.65 6.62 -6.90
C ASP A 360 -9.50 6.34 -5.40
N MET A 361 -10.40 6.86 -4.56
CA MET A 361 -10.36 6.59 -3.12
C MET A 361 -11.01 5.23 -2.83
N VAL A 362 -10.18 4.27 -2.41
CA VAL A 362 -10.58 2.90 -2.10
C VAL A 362 -9.98 2.48 -0.77
N ARG A 363 -10.75 1.71 0.00
CA ARG A 363 -10.27 1.04 1.22
C ARG A 363 -10.61 -0.44 1.17
N SER A 364 -9.81 -1.27 1.82
CA SER A 364 -10.05 -2.71 1.89
C SER A 364 -9.76 -3.27 3.27
N VAL A 365 -10.50 -4.32 3.63
CA VAL A 365 -10.26 -5.14 4.80
C VAL A 365 -10.24 -6.59 4.35
N ARG A 366 -9.11 -7.27 4.57
CA ARG A 366 -8.97 -8.71 4.35
C ARG A 366 -9.01 -9.38 5.73
N LYS A 367 -10.03 -10.20 6.00
CA LYS A 367 -10.18 -10.95 7.26
C LYS A 367 -10.44 -12.44 7.01
N GLY A 368 -9.58 -13.33 7.53
CA GLY A 368 -9.73 -14.79 7.38
C GLY A 368 -9.63 -15.20 5.92
N GLN A 369 -10.72 -15.63 5.28
CA GLN A 369 -10.83 -15.86 3.82
C GLN A 369 -11.55 -14.74 3.05
N TYR A 370 -12.23 -13.84 3.77
CA TYR A 370 -13.03 -12.79 3.13
C TYR A 370 -12.22 -11.52 2.89
N LYS A 371 -12.53 -10.84 1.78
CA LYS A 371 -12.05 -9.51 1.50
C LYS A 371 -13.17 -8.58 1.14
N TYR A 372 -13.25 -7.49 1.88
CA TYR A 372 -14.20 -6.41 1.66
C TYR A 372 -13.46 -5.21 1.05
N ILE A 373 -14.04 -4.61 0.00
CA ILE A 373 -13.51 -3.41 -0.66
C ILE A 373 -14.61 -2.35 -0.66
N ARG A 374 -14.29 -1.14 -0.20
CA ARG A 374 -15.15 0.05 -0.25
C ARG A 374 -14.65 0.99 -1.35
N ASN A 375 -15.47 1.23 -2.36
CA ASN A 375 -15.21 2.15 -3.46
C ASN A 375 -15.96 3.47 -3.22
N TYR A 376 -15.26 4.50 -2.72
CA TYR A 376 -15.89 5.79 -2.43
C TYR A 376 -16.27 6.57 -3.70
N GLN A 377 -15.59 6.27 -4.81
CA GLN A 377 -15.84 6.85 -6.12
C GLN A 377 -15.97 5.74 -7.19
N GLY A 378 -16.70 4.67 -6.86
CA GLY A 378 -16.91 3.50 -7.73
C GLY A 378 -17.53 3.81 -9.09
N TYR A 379 -18.17 4.98 -9.27
CA TYR A 379 -18.59 5.48 -10.58
C TYR A 379 -17.43 5.69 -11.56
N TYR A 380 -16.21 5.89 -11.06
CA TYR A 380 -15.00 5.78 -11.89
C TYR A 380 -14.59 4.30 -12.07
N PRO A 381 -14.51 3.81 -13.32
CA PRO A 381 -14.04 2.46 -13.57
C PRO A 381 -12.54 2.31 -13.26
N ASP A 382 -12.12 1.08 -12.94
CA ASP A 382 -10.72 0.76 -12.67
C ASP A 382 -9.81 1.17 -13.85
N GLY A 383 -10.29 1.01 -15.08
CA GLY A 383 -9.66 1.35 -16.35
C GLY A 383 -9.70 2.82 -16.74
N LEU A 384 -9.96 3.75 -15.82
CA LEU A 384 -9.76 5.18 -16.09
C LEU A 384 -8.30 5.44 -16.51
N HIS A 385 -8.09 6.30 -17.52
CA HIS A 385 -6.77 6.47 -18.13
C HIS A 385 -5.72 6.98 -17.13
N ASN A 386 -4.57 6.30 -17.07
CA ASN A 386 -3.34 6.76 -16.42
C ASN A 386 -2.19 6.68 -17.44
N ASN A 387 -1.49 7.79 -17.66
CA ASN A 387 -0.55 7.90 -18.77
C ASN A 387 0.63 6.94 -18.67
N TYR A 388 1.15 6.71 -17.48
CA TYR A 388 2.30 5.83 -17.29
C TYR A 388 1.91 4.37 -17.54
N ARG A 389 0.82 3.93 -16.91
CA ARG A 389 0.27 2.58 -16.99
C ARG A 389 -0.15 2.18 -18.40
N TYR A 390 -0.82 3.08 -19.11
CA TYR A 390 -1.18 2.88 -20.51
C TYR A 390 0.02 2.99 -21.46
N GLY A 391 1.25 3.08 -20.95
CA GLY A 391 2.48 2.77 -21.67
C GLY A 391 2.66 1.27 -21.91
N GLN A 392 2.13 0.41 -21.03
CA GLN A 392 2.16 -1.05 -21.18
C GLN A 392 1.21 -1.51 -22.29
N LEU A 393 1.71 -2.36 -23.19
CA LEU A 393 0.96 -2.87 -24.34
C LEU A 393 -0.31 -3.64 -23.93
N ALA A 394 -0.24 -4.42 -22.85
CA ALA A 394 -1.37 -5.18 -22.32
C ALA A 394 -2.58 -4.28 -21.95
N TYR A 395 -2.37 -3.16 -21.25
CA TYR A 395 -3.45 -2.20 -20.95
C TYR A 395 -4.07 -1.59 -22.21
N LYS A 396 -3.24 -1.25 -23.21
CA LYS A 396 -3.73 -0.71 -24.49
C LYS A 396 -4.60 -1.72 -25.23
N GLN A 397 -4.12 -2.96 -25.36
CA GLN A 397 -4.87 -4.00 -26.04
C GLN A 397 -6.17 -4.34 -25.29
N TRP A 398 -6.13 -4.40 -23.96
CA TRP A 398 -7.33 -4.68 -23.16
C TRP A 398 -8.41 -3.61 -23.38
N ARG A 399 -8.04 -2.32 -23.39
CA ARG A 399 -8.97 -1.23 -23.71
C ARG A 399 -9.50 -1.31 -25.14
N LYS A 400 -8.63 -1.62 -26.11
CA LYS A 400 -9.03 -1.80 -27.52
C LYS A 400 -10.09 -2.90 -27.64
N LEU A 401 -9.85 -4.06 -27.06
CA LEU A 401 -10.79 -5.19 -27.07
C LEU A 401 -12.11 -4.86 -26.38
N ASN A 402 -12.08 -4.08 -25.28
CA ASN A 402 -13.29 -3.59 -24.63
C ASN A 402 -14.12 -2.71 -25.57
N ASN A 403 -13.48 -1.74 -26.23
CA ASN A 403 -14.16 -0.83 -27.15
C ASN A 403 -14.73 -1.56 -28.39
N GLU A 404 -14.10 -2.66 -28.79
CA GLU A 404 -14.56 -3.53 -29.88
C GLU A 404 -15.63 -4.56 -29.45
N GLY A 405 -16.02 -4.58 -28.16
CA GLY A 405 -17.01 -5.54 -27.63
C GLY A 405 -16.53 -7.00 -27.63
N LYS A 406 -15.22 -7.24 -27.58
CA LYS A 406 -14.61 -8.58 -27.69
C LYS A 406 -14.27 -9.25 -26.36
N LEU A 407 -14.54 -8.57 -25.24
CA LEU A 407 -14.27 -9.10 -23.90
C LEU A 407 -15.50 -9.82 -23.36
N ASN A 408 -15.28 -10.89 -22.59
CA ASN A 408 -16.35 -11.48 -21.79
C ASN A 408 -16.69 -10.62 -20.57
N ASP A 409 -17.74 -11.00 -19.82
CA ASP A 409 -18.20 -10.26 -18.64
C ASP A 409 -17.08 -10.04 -17.62
N ILE A 410 -16.33 -11.09 -17.26
CA ILE A 410 -15.24 -11.02 -16.29
C ILE A 410 -14.14 -10.05 -16.75
N GLN A 411 -13.74 -10.11 -18.02
CA GLN A 411 -12.68 -9.28 -18.59
C GLN A 411 -13.13 -7.82 -18.75
N SER A 412 -14.41 -7.57 -19.01
CA SER A 412 -14.95 -6.22 -19.19
C SER A 412 -15.16 -5.46 -17.87
N GLN A 413 -15.29 -6.17 -16.73
CA GLN A 413 -15.46 -5.57 -15.39
C GLN A 413 -14.48 -4.43 -15.11
N PHE A 414 -13.23 -4.55 -15.55
CA PHE A 414 -12.18 -3.53 -15.34
C PHE A 414 -12.53 -2.16 -15.96
N PHE A 415 -13.37 -2.13 -17.00
CA PHE A 415 -13.81 -0.92 -17.68
C PHE A 415 -15.21 -0.45 -17.25
N GLN A 416 -15.86 -1.19 -16.33
CA GLN A 416 -17.19 -0.84 -15.81
C GLN A 416 -17.09 -0.11 -14.46
N PRO A 417 -18.09 0.73 -14.12
CA PRO A 417 -18.27 1.22 -12.77
C PRO A 417 -18.33 0.08 -11.75
N ARG A 418 -17.78 0.32 -10.56
CA ARG A 418 -17.82 -0.61 -9.42
C ARG A 418 -18.95 -0.21 -8.47
N PRO A 419 -19.62 -1.17 -7.81
CA PRO A 419 -20.54 -0.87 -6.73
C PRO A 419 -19.79 -0.19 -5.56
N ALA A 420 -20.55 0.47 -4.69
CA ALA A 420 -20.02 1.11 -3.48
C ALA A 420 -19.22 0.14 -2.61
N GLU A 421 -19.58 -1.14 -2.63
CA GLU A 421 -18.94 -2.20 -1.87
C GLU A 421 -18.80 -3.48 -2.67
N GLN A 422 -17.72 -4.21 -2.43
CA GLN A 422 -17.49 -5.54 -2.98
C GLN A 422 -17.05 -6.50 -1.87
N LEU A 423 -17.42 -7.76 -2.01
CA LEU A 423 -16.97 -8.85 -1.14
C LEU A 423 -16.47 -10.02 -1.97
N PHE A 424 -15.33 -10.56 -1.60
CA PHE A 424 -14.75 -11.74 -2.23
C PHE A 424 -14.43 -12.78 -1.17
N ASP A 425 -14.60 -14.05 -1.53
CA ASP A 425 -14.09 -15.21 -0.81
C ASP A 425 -12.81 -15.65 -1.50
N ILE A 426 -11.66 -15.31 -0.93
CA ILE A 426 -10.35 -15.44 -1.59
C ILE A 426 -9.92 -16.90 -1.75
N GLU A 427 -10.42 -17.80 -0.90
CA GLU A 427 -10.11 -19.23 -1.03
C GLU A 427 -10.87 -19.86 -2.21
N ALA A 428 -12.13 -19.47 -2.41
CA ALA A 428 -12.95 -19.95 -3.53
C ALA A 428 -12.69 -19.20 -4.84
N ASP A 429 -12.32 -17.92 -4.75
CA ASP A 429 -12.06 -17.01 -5.85
C ASP A 429 -10.76 -16.20 -5.61
N PRO A 430 -9.58 -16.82 -5.82
CA PRO A 430 -8.29 -16.18 -5.58
C PRO A 430 -7.99 -15.01 -6.53
N HIS A 431 -8.82 -14.80 -7.55
CA HIS A 431 -8.66 -13.73 -8.54
C HIS A 431 -9.65 -12.58 -8.35
N GLU A 432 -10.56 -12.68 -7.36
CA GLU A 432 -11.53 -11.65 -6.99
C GLU A 432 -12.41 -11.21 -8.17
N VAL A 433 -12.90 -12.15 -8.98
CA VAL A 433 -13.76 -11.87 -10.15
C VAL A 433 -15.26 -12.00 -9.85
N ASN A 434 -15.61 -12.63 -8.73
CA ASN A 434 -16.99 -12.90 -8.31
C ASN A 434 -17.35 -12.07 -7.08
N ASN A 435 -18.01 -10.91 -7.31
CA ASN A 435 -18.49 -10.09 -6.20
C ASN A 435 -19.70 -10.74 -5.50
N LEU A 436 -19.57 -10.95 -4.19
CA LEU A 436 -20.55 -11.60 -3.32
C LEU A 436 -21.45 -10.60 -2.57
N ALA A 437 -21.20 -9.28 -2.71
CA ALA A 437 -21.82 -8.24 -1.89
C ALA A 437 -23.36 -8.22 -1.95
N ASP A 438 -23.96 -8.58 -3.09
CA ASP A 438 -25.42 -8.55 -3.28
C ASP A 438 -26.11 -9.86 -2.83
N GLN A 439 -25.35 -10.89 -2.45
CA GLN A 439 -25.93 -12.17 -2.07
C GLN A 439 -26.43 -12.13 -0.60
N PRO A 440 -27.70 -12.47 -0.33
CA PRO A 440 -28.30 -12.36 1.02
C PRO A 440 -27.50 -13.09 2.11
N LYS A 441 -26.93 -14.26 1.80
CA LYS A 441 -26.17 -15.08 2.76
C LYS A 441 -24.90 -14.39 3.30
N TYR A 442 -24.36 -13.39 2.60
CA TYR A 442 -23.15 -12.68 3.03
C TYR A 442 -23.41 -11.32 3.69
N GLN A 443 -24.67 -10.88 3.82
CA GLN A 443 -25.00 -9.55 4.37
C GLN A 443 -24.50 -9.32 5.79
N GLN A 444 -24.52 -10.36 6.64
CA GLN A 444 -23.96 -10.27 7.99
C GLN A 444 -22.43 -10.05 7.96
N LYS A 445 -21.72 -10.77 7.08
CA LYS A 445 -20.27 -10.64 6.90
C LYS A 445 -19.91 -9.26 6.36
N MET A 446 -20.62 -8.79 5.34
CA MET A 446 -20.51 -7.43 4.81
C MET A 446 -20.62 -6.38 5.90
N THR A 447 -21.71 -6.44 6.69
CA THR A 447 -21.98 -5.48 7.75
C THR A 447 -20.92 -5.52 8.85
N GLN A 448 -20.33 -6.69 9.13
CA GLN A 448 -19.21 -6.82 10.08
C GLN A 448 -17.94 -6.13 9.54
N LEU A 449 -17.56 -6.39 8.29
CA LEU A 449 -16.34 -5.85 7.70
C LEU A 449 -16.44 -4.35 7.40
N ARG A 450 -17.62 -3.87 6.96
CA ARG A 450 -17.93 -2.43 6.84
C ARG A 450 -17.74 -1.71 8.16
N ARG A 451 -18.31 -2.24 9.26
CA ARG A 451 -18.16 -1.66 10.61
C ARG A 451 -16.69 -1.58 11.02
N TYR A 452 -15.92 -2.63 10.78
CA TYR A 452 -14.49 -2.62 11.08
C TYR A 452 -13.75 -1.55 10.24
N LEU A 453 -14.01 -1.48 8.94
CA LEU A 453 -13.39 -0.49 8.06
C LEU A 453 -13.69 0.94 8.51
N ASN A 454 -14.96 1.23 8.82
CA ASN A 454 -15.38 2.55 9.29
C ASN A 454 -14.75 2.88 10.63
N GLN A 455 -14.72 1.93 11.57
CA GLN A 455 -14.05 2.14 12.85
C GLN A 455 -12.58 2.49 12.64
N GLN A 456 -11.87 1.73 11.79
CA GLN A 456 -10.47 2.00 11.45
C GLN A 456 -10.28 3.41 10.86
N ALA A 457 -11.12 3.81 9.91
CA ALA A 457 -11.06 5.13 9.29
C ALA A 457 -11.32 6.27 10.29
N LYS A 458 -12.23 6.07 11.25
CA LYS A 458 -12.59 7.06 12.27
C LYS A 458 -11.58 7.17 13.42
N THR A 459 -11.02 6.05 13.88
CA THR A 459 -10.08 6.04 15.01
C THR A 459 -8.67 6.48 14.61
N MET A 460 -8.28 6.26 13.35
CA MET A 460 -7.00 6.69 12.77
C MET A 460 -6.94 8.20 12.42
N PRO A 461 -8.05 8.93 12.53
CA PRO A 461 -8.61 9.83 11.50
C PRO A 461 -8.00 9.73 10.08
N ASP A 462 -8.74 9.14 9.15
CA ASP A 462 -8.37 9.06 7.73
C ASP A 462 -8.46 10.42 7.02
N LEU A 463 -7.31 11.03 6.70
CA LEU A 463 -7.25 12.34 6.06
C LEU A 463 -7.77 12.37 4.61
N SER A 464 -8.00 11.23 3.95
CA SER A 464 -8.53 11.21 2.58
C SER A 464 -9.97 11.75 2.50
N PHE A 465 -10.67 11.89 3.63
CA PHE A 465 -11.99 12.52 3.65
C PHE A 465 -11.96 14.02 3.36
N TYR A 466 -10.78 14.63 3.35
CA TYR A 466 -10.53 15.94 2.74
C TYR A 466 -9.80 15.80 1.40
N PRO A 467 -10.15 16.59 0.37
CA PRO A 467 -9.40 16.58 -0.89
C PRO A 467 -7.92 16.93 -0.68
N GLU A 468 -7.02 16.30 -1.45
CA GLU A 468 -5.57 16.56 -1.36
C GLU A 468 -5.24 18.06 -1.48
N SER A 469 -5.96 18.80 -2.32
CA SER A 469 -5.79 20.26 -2.45
C SER A 469 -6.04 21.01 -1.16
N GLU A 470 -6.97 20.54 -0.32
CA GLU A 470 -7.25 21.13 0.98
C GLU A 470 -6.15 20.77 1.98
N LEU A 471 -5.76 19.50 2.04
CA LEU A 471 -4.63 19.05 2.85
C LEU A 471 -3.36 19.85 2.54
N ILE A 472 -3.10 20.20 1.27
CA ILE A 472 -1.93 21.00 0.87
C ILE A 472 -2.00 22.44 1.39
N LYS A 473 -3.17 23.09 1.35
CA LYS A 473 -3.33 24.44 1.93
C LYS A 473 -2.98 24.41 3.43
N LYS A 474 -3.31 23.30 4.10
CA LYS A 474 -2.98 23.02 5.50
C LYS A 474 -1.62 22.31 5.68
N ALA A 475 -0.88 21.98 4.63
CA ALA A 475 0.35 21.18 4.74
C ALA A 475 1.58 21.99 5.19
N ASN A 476 1.45 23.30 5.36
CA ASN A 476 2.44 24.10 6.10
C ASN A 476 2.16 24.11 7.61
N SER A 477 0.97 23.65 8.03
CA SER A 477 0.62 23.38 9.43
C SER A 477 0.84 21.90 9.77
N ASP A 478 0.73 21.59 11.05
CA ASP A 478 0.78 20.24 11.59
C ASP A 478 -0.41 19.41 11.06
N LEU A 479 -0.15 18.55 10.06
CA LEU A 479 -1.18 17.67 9.49
C LEU A 479 -1.69 16.61 10.47
N ILE A 480 -0.87 16.21 11.44
CA ILE A 480 -1.25 15.24 12.46
C ILE A 480 -2.12 15.92 13.51
N GLY A 481 -1.74 17.11 13.96
CA GLY A 481 -2.59 17.97 14.79
C GLY A 481 -3.91 18.29 14.08
N PHE A 482 -3.88 18.58 12.77
CA PHE A 482 -5.09 18.75 11.96
C PHE A 482 -5.97 17.49 11.98
N ALA A 483 -5.40 16.30 11.74
CA ALA A 483 -6.14 15.04 11.78
C ALA A 483 -6.82 14.80 13.15
N LYS A 484 -6.09 15.03 14.24
CA LYS A 484 -6.61 14.90 15.61
C LYS A 484 -7.75 15.88 15.88
N ASN A 485 -7.56 17.15 15.53
CA ASN A 485 -8.54 18.21 15.79
C ASN A 485 -9.82 18.07 14.95
N HIS A 486 -9.77 17.34 13.84
CA HIS A 486 -10.91 17.10 12.94
C HIS A 486 -11.35 15.64 12.97
N GLN A 487 -11.05 14.89 14.04
CA GLN A 487 -11.42 13.48 14.14
C GLN A 487 -12.94 13.29 14.09
N ASP A 488 -13.70 14.12 14.81
CA ASP A 488 -15.17 14.08 14.81
C ASP A 488 -15.74 14.51 13.45
N ASP A 489 -15.15 15.52 12.82
CA ASP A 489 -15.52 15.93 11.47
C ASP A 489 -15.29 14.79 10.47
N ILE A 490 -14.12 14.14 10.49
CA ILE A 490 -13.82 12.98 9.65
C ILE A 490 -14.82 11.85 9.92
N ALA A 491 -15.19 11.63 11.19
CA ALA A 491 -16.20 10.64 11.52
C ALA A 491 -17.57 10.94 10.90
N ALA A 492 -18.00 12.20 10.92
CA ALA A 492 -19.21 12.64 10.24
C ALA A 492 -19.10 12.47 8.71
N LEU A 493 -17.95 12.79 8.12
CA LEU A 493 -17.74 12.61 6.67
C LEU A 493 -17.75 11.13 6.25
N VAL A 494 -17.23 10.23 7.08
CA VAL A 494 -17.34 8.77 6.89
C VAL A 494 -18.82 8.36 6.88
N ASP A 495 -19.63 8.88 7.81
CA ASP A 495 -21.06 8.55 7.89
C ASP A 495 -21.85 9.06 6.67
N ILE A 496 -21.55 10.28 6.20
CA ILE A 496 -22.13 10.82 4.97
C ILE A 496 -21.71 9.95 3.78
N ALA A 497 -20.43 9.59 3.66
CA ALA A 497 -19.96 8.74 2.57
C ALA A 497 -20.62 7.35 2.56
N ASP A 498 -21.02 6.84 3.71
CA ASP A 498 -21.73 5.56 3.83
C ASP A 498 -23.20 5.61 3.41
N LEU A 499 -23.75 6.77 3.08
CA LEU A 499 -25.07 6.83 2.44
C LEU A 499 -25.08 6.06 1.12
N ALA A 500 -23.97 6.03 0.36
CA ALA A 500 -23.86 5.25 -0.88
C ALA A 500 -23.94 3.72 -0.70
N VAL A 501 -23.86 3.19 0.52
CA VAL A 501 -24.00 1.74 0.77
C VAL A 501 -25.44 1.34 1.13
N LYS A 502 -26.34 2.32 1.21
CA LYS A 502 -27.76 2.12 1.53
C LYS A 502 -28.62 2.25 0.25
N PRO A 503 -29.79 1.61 0.18
CA PRO A 503 -30.74 1.85 -0.92
C PRO A 503 -31.11 3.34 -1.05
N TYR A 504 -31.04 3.90 -2.27
CA TYR A 504 -31.29 5.32 -2.53
C TYR A 504 -32.59 5.84 -1.90
N LYS A 505 -33.68 5.07 -2.03
CA LYS A 505 -35.00 5.43 -1.50
C LYS A 505 -35.01 5.72 0.01
N LEU A 506 -34.06 5.15 0.77
CA LEU A 506 -33.95 5.35 2.21
C LEU A 506 -33.08 6.55 2.59
N VAL A 507 -32.30 7.10 1.66
CA VAL A 507 -31.31 8.17 1.93
C VAL A 507 -31.52 9.43 1.10
N ALA A 508 -32.51 9.46 0.21
CA ALA A 508 -32.75 10.59 -0.69
C ALA A 508 -32.95 11.92 0.07
N ASP A 509 -33.74 11.91 1.16
CA ASP A 509 -33.99 13.11 1.97
C ASP A 509 -32.76 13.54 2.77
N GLU A 510 -32.02 12.58 3.33
CA GLU A 510 -30.77 12.84 4.06
C GLU A 510 -29.71 13.44 3.13
N LEU A 511 -29.59 12.93 1.90
CA LEU A 511 -28.72 13.53 0.87
C LEU A 511 -29.12 14.97 0.57
N LYS A 512 -30.42 15.24 0.42
CA LYS A 512 -30.93 16.60 0.17
C LYS A 512 -30.57 17.55 1.32
N GLN A 513 -30.66 17.09 2.57
CA GLN A 513 -30.23 17.87 3.74
C GLN A 513 -28.73 18.17 3.70
N HIS A 514 -27.88 17.18 3.41
CA HIS A 514 -26.44 17.40 3.33
C HIS A 514 -26.04 18.31 2.16
N LEU A 515 -26.73 18.25 1.02
CA LEU A 515 -26.53 19.15 -0.12
C LEU A 515 -26.87 20.62 0.23
N SER A 516 -27.74 20.86 1.20
CA SER A 516 -28.07 22.19 1.72
C SER A 516 -27.29 22.58 2.98
N SER A 517 -26.34 21.76 3.44
CA SER A 517 -25.53 22.03 4.63
C SER A 517 -24.67 23.29 4.47
N ASN A 518 -24.43 24.01 5.56
CA ASN A 518 -23.44 25.09 5.60
C ASN A 518 -22.00 24.57 5.50
N ASN A 519 -21.75 23.31 5.88
CA ASN A 519 -20.43 22.68 5.77
C ASN A 519 -20.18 22.23 4.32
N GLU A 520 -19.15 22.79 3.68
CA GLU A 520 -18.79 22.47 2.30
C GLU A 520 -18.40 21.01 2.09
N TRP A 521 -17.84 20.35 3.10
CA TRP A 521 -17.44 18.94 3.01
C TRP A 521 -18.62 17.99 3.09
N HIS A 522 -19.71 18.38 3.78
CA HIS A 522 -20.97 17.64 3.73
C HIS A 522 -21.56 17.72 2.32
N ARG A 523 -21.59 18.91 1.71
CA ARG A 523 -22.05 19.08 0.32
C ARG A 523 -21.17 18.29 -0.66
N TYR A 524 -19.85 18.34 -0.48
CA TYR A 524 -18.88 17.60 -1.30
C TYR A 524 -19.14 16.08 -1.28
N TRP A 525 -19.28 15.49 -0.10
CA TRP A 525 -19.54 14.05 0.04
C TRP A 525 -20.95 13.65 -0.38
N ALA A 526 -21.96 14.49 -0.15
CA ALA A 526 -23.31 14.26 -0.66
C ALA A 526 -23.35 14.23 -2.20
N LEU A 527 -22.57 15.08 -2.88
CA LEU A 527 -22.43 15.05 -4.34
C LEU A 527 -21.68 13.80 -4.84
N ILE A 528 -20.70 13.30 -4.10
CA ILE A 528 -20.05 12.01 -4.43
C ILE A 528 -21.06 10.87 -4.34
N ASN A 529 -21.90 10.84 -3.29
CA ASN A 529 -22.98 9.86 -3.19
C ASN A 529 -24.00 9.99 -4.32
N ALA A 530 -24.39 11.22 -4.69
CA ALA A 530 -25.30 11.43 -5.81
C ALA A 530 -24.71 10.86 -7.12
N ASN A 531 -23.40 11.03 -7.37
CA ASN A 531 -22.72 10.41 -8.50
C ASN A 531 -22.69 8.87 -8.42
N MET A 532 -22.51 8.30 -7.23
CA MET A 532 -22.58 6.85 -7.00
C MET A 532 -23.98 6.28 -7.31
N PHE A 533 -25.04 6.99 -6.95
CA PHE A 533 -26.43 6.59 -7.26
C PHE A 533 -26.81 6.80 -8.73
N GLY A 534 -26.13 7.70 -9.44
CA GLY A 534 -26.35 7.95 -10.86
C GLY A 534 -27.80 8.34 -11.15
N GLU A 535 -28.43 7.68 -12.13
CA GLU A 535 -29.80 7.95 -12.56
C GLU A 535 -30.84 7.87 -11.42
N GLN A 536 -30.61 7.04 -10.39
CA GLN A 536 -31.52 6.98 -9.24
C GLN A 536 -31.61 8.33 -8.52
N ALA A 537 -30.52 9.11 -8.52
CA ALA A 537 -30.44 10.42 -7.88
C ALA A 537 -30.92 11.58 -8.76
N LYS A 538 -31.49 11.33 -9.95
CA LYS A 538 -31.94 12.39 -10.88
C LYS A 538 -32.88 13.42 -10.26
N GLY A 539 -33.69 13.03 -9.28
CA GLY A 539 -34.56 13.94 -8.52
C GLY A 539 -33.81 15.02 -7.72
N LEU A 540 -32.50 14.89 -7.52
CA LEU A 540 -31.67 15.89 -6.82
C LEU A 540 -31.21 17.05 -7.72
N THR A 541 -31.52 17.01 -9.02
CA THR A 541 -31.05 17.99 -10.03
C THR A 541 -31.36 19.44 -9.63
N GLU A 542 -32.57 19.72 -9.12
CA GLU A 542 -32.98 21.07 -8.73
C GLU A 542 -32.14 21.64 -7.57
N VAL A 543 -31.76 20.79 -6.62
CA VAL A 543 -30.96 21.17 -5.45
C VAL A 543 -29.48 21.27 -5.80
N ILE A 544 -29.00 20.46 -6.74
CA ILE A 544 -27.59 20.41 -7.15
C ILE A 544 -27.24 21.53 -8.14
N THR A 545 -28.17 21.94 -9.00
CA THR A 545 -27.91 22.96 -10.04
C THR A 545 -27.36 24.28 -9.47
N PRO A 546 -27.92 24.86 -8.38
CA PRO A 546 -27.36 26.06 -7.74
C PRO A 546 -25.92 25.88 -7.22
N LEU A 547 -25.50 24.65 -6.90
CA LEU A 547 -24.15 24.35 -6.40
C LEU A 547 -23.07 24.49 -7.49
N LEU A 548 -23.43 24.67 -8.76
CA LEU A 548 -22.49 25.11 -9.81
C LEU A 548 -21.87 26.48 -9.49
N GLN A 549 -22.51 27.28 -8.63
CA GLN A 549 -22.02 28.58 -8.15
C GLN A 549 -21.58 28.55 -6.67
N ASP A 550 -21.37 27.37 -6.08
CA ASP A 550 -20.93 27.23 -4.69
C ASP A 550 -19.61 27.99 -4.42
N LYS A 551 -19.46 28.52 -3.20
CA LYS A 551 -18.22 29.18 -2.74
C LYS A 551 -17.03 28.23 -2.83
N SER A 552 -17.27 26.94 -2.57
CA SER A 552 -16.27 25.89 -2.64
C SER A 552 -16.09 25.39 -4.06
N VAL A 553 -14.88 25.59 -4.60
CA VAL A 553 -14.55 25.12 -5.96
C VAL A 553 -14.68 23.61 -6.10
N MET A 554 -14.36 22.85 -5.04
CA MET A 554 -14.49 21.39 -5.04
C MET A 554 -15.96 20.93 -5.12
N VAL A 555 -16.88 21.65 -4.46
CA VAL A 555 -18.33 21.40 -4.57
C VAL A 555 -18.80 21.68 -5.99
N ARG A 556 -18.39 22.80 -6.61
CA ARG A 556 -18.73 23.10 -8.02
C ARG A 556 -18.28 22.01 -8.98
N ILE A 557 -17.09 21.44 -8.79
CA ILE A 557 -16.57 20.34 -9.63
C ILE A 557 -17.48 19.11 -9.51
N ARG A 558 -17.85 18.70 -8.30
CA ARG A 558 -18.71 17.53 -8.09
C ARG A 558 -20.15 17.74 -8.54
N ALA A 559 -20.66 18.97 -8.44
CA ALA A 559 -21.97 19.33 -8.99
C ALA A 559 -21.94 19.24 -10.52
N ALA A 560 -20.91 19.78 -11.17
CA ALA A 560 -20.73 19.66 -12.63
C ALA A 560 -20.56 18.21 -13.07
N GLU A 561 -19.84 17.39 -12.30
CA GLU A 561 -19.68 15.95 -12.57
C GLU A 561 -21.04 15.23 -12.56
N PHE A 562 -21.85 15.43 -11.52
CA PHE A 562 -23.17 14.81 -11.40
C PHE A 562 -24.09 15.23 -12.55
N LEU A 563 -24.22 16.53 -12.78
CA LEU A 563 -25.10 17.06 -13.81
C LEU A 563 -24.64 16.61 -15.21
N GLY A 564 -23.33 16.58 -15.47
CA GLY A 564 -22.79 16.07 -16.73
C GLY A 564 -22.93 14.56 -16.91
N GLN A 565 -22.98 13.78 -15.82
CA GLN A 565 -23.12 12.33 -15.88
C GLN A 565 -24.55 11.89 -16.19
N ILE A 566 -25.55 12.51 -15.56
CA ILE A 566 -26.93 12.01 -15.54
C ILE A 566 -27.96 12.96 -16.17
N THR A 567 -27.55 14.17 -16.56
CA THR A 567 -28.44 15.17 -17.18
C THR A 567 -27.88 15.65 -18.51
N GLN A 568 -28.70 16.40 -19.26
CA GLN A 568 -28.27 17.08 -20.49
C GLN A 568 -27.58 18.43 -20.20
N ILE A 569 -27.37 18.81 -18.94
CA ILE A 569 -26.70 20.06 -18.60
C ILE A 569 -25.22 19.93 -18.95
N ASN A 570 -24.77 20.76 -19.89
CA ASN A 570 -23.37 20.79 -20.29
C ASN A 570 -22.48 21.23 -19.11
N PRO A 571 -21.57 20.37 -18.62
CA PRO A 571 -20.70 20.68 -17.48
C PRO A 571 -19.51 21.59 -17.86
N MET A 572 -19.22 21.73 -19.16
CA MET A 572 -18.01 22.38 -19.66
C MET A 572 -17.89 23.87 -19.32
N PRO A 573 -18.95 24.70 -19.31
CA PRO A 573 -18.81 26.11 -18.90
C PRO A 573 -18.23 26.26 -17.49
N THR A 574 -18.66 25.41 -16.55
CA THR A 574 -18.16 25.41 -15.17
C THR A 574 -16.74 24.84 -15.11
N LEU A 575 -16.51 23.66 -15.69
CA LEU A 575 -15.22 22.99 -15.63
C LEU A 575 -14.11 23.77 -16.36
N ALA A 576 -14.38 24.29 -17.55
CA ALA A 576 -13.41 25.07 -18.32
C ALA A 576 -13.03 26.37 -17.61
N LYS A 577 -14.01 27.07 -17.00
CA LYS A 577 -13.73 28.27 -16.18
C LYS A 577 -12.81 27.92 -15.01
N ILE A 578 -13.11 26.87 -14.26
CA ILE A 578 -12.27 26.40 -13.14
C ILE A 578 -10.85 26.08 -13.61
N ILE A 579 -10.71 25.34 -14.70
CA ILE A 579 -9.41 24.93 -15.25
C ILE A 579 -8.58 26.15 -15.72
N ALA A 580 -9.24 27.17 -16.26
CA ALA A 580 -8.58 28.39 -16.72
C ALA A 580 -8.15 29.33 -15.58
N THR A 581 -8.94 29.40 -14.49
CA THR A 581 -8.74 30.42 -13.44
C THR A 581 -8.02 29.91 -12.20
N GLU A 582 -8.21 28.65 -11.81
CA GLU A 582 -7.64 28.11 -10.57
C GLU A 582 -6.13 27.92 -10.67
N GLN A 583 -5.40 28.32 -9.63
CA GLN A 583 -3.94 28.19 -9.59
C GLN A 583 -3.49 26.90 -8.91
N SER A 584 -4.33 26.32 -8.05
CA SER A 584 -4.01 25.08 -7.33
C SER A 584 -3.96 23.89 -8.30
N PRO A 585 -2.81 23.21 -8.45
CA PRO A 585 -2.72 22.04 -9.31
C PRO A 585 -3.68 20.92 -8.90
N GLY A 586 -3.96 20.75 -7.61
CA GLY A 586 -4.90 19.73 -7.13
C GLY A 586 -6.34 19.99 -7.55
N VAL A 587 -6.78 21.25 -7.51
CA VAL A 587 -8.12 21.64 -7.94
C VAL A 587 -8.27 21.51 -9.46
N VAL A 588 -7.29 22.03 -10.22
CA VAL A 588 -7.28 21.90 -11.68
C VAL A 588 -7.22 20.44 -12.11
N LEU A 589 -6.43 19.61 -11.42
CA LEU A 589 -6.35 18.19 -11.71
C LEU A 589 -7.67 17.46 -11.44
N ALA A 590 -8.39 17.80 -10.36
CA ALA A 590 -9.73 17.25 -10.08
C ALA A 590 -10.74 17.59 -11.19
N ALA A 591 -10.74 18.84 -11.67
CA ALA A 591 -11.58 19.26 -12.79
C ALA A 591 -11.21 18.53 -14.09
N LEU A 592 -9.91 18.42 -14.41
CA LEU A 592 -9.45 17.67 -15.59
C LEU A 592 -9.78 16.18 -15.51
N ASN A 593 -9.78 15.60 -14.31
CA ASN A 593 -10.17 14.20 -14.10
C ASN A 593 -11.68 14.00 -14.35
N THR A 594 -12.51 14.95 -13.88
CA THR A 594 -13.95 15.00 -14.20
C THR A 594 -14.19 15.05 -15.71
N VAL A 595 -13.49 15.95 -16.42
CA VAL A 595 -13.58 16.02 -17.90
C VAL A 595 -13.17 14.69 -18.53
N THR A 596 -12.09 14.08 -18.06
CA THR A 596 -11.60 12.79 -18.58
C THR A 596 -12.62 11.68 -18.42
N TYR A 597 -13.26 11.60 -17.25
CA TYR A 597 -14.33 10.64 -17.00
C TYR A 597 -15.54 10.89 -17.92
N LEU A 598 -16.03 12.13 -18.01
CA LEU A 598 -17.19 12.45 -18.84
C LEU A 598 -16.91 12.24 -20.34
N THR A 599 -15.71 12.55 -20.82
CA THR A 599 -15.31 12.26 -22.20
C THR A 599 -15.27 10.75 -22.47
N SER A 600 -14.86 9.94 -21.50
CA SER A 600 -14.96 8.47 -21.63
C SER A 600 -16.40 7.95 -21.67
N ARG A 601 -17.38 8.81 -21.36
CA ARG A 601 -18.83 8.55 -21.38
C ARG A 601 -19.55 9.28 -22.53
N GLY A 602 -18.82 9.88 -23.46
CA GLY A 602 -19.38 10.53 -24.65
C GLY A 602 -19.46 12.06 -24.60
N LEU A 603 -18.93 12.73 -23.58
CA LEU A 603 -18.79 14.19 -23.62
C LEU A 603 -17.75 14.60 -24.67
N GLU A 604 -18.22 15.25 -25.73
CA GLU A 604 -17.37 15.77 -26.80
C GLU A 604 -16.55 16.98 -26.37
N LEU A 605 -15.26 16.99 -26.73
CA LEU A 605 -14.35 18.11 -26.52
C LEU A 605 -14.02 18.77 -27.87
N ASN A 606 -14.60 19.93 -28.11
CA ASN A 606 -14.48 20.64 -29.39
C ASN A 606 -13.25 21.55 -29.50
N SER A 607 -12.60 21.85 -28.38
CA SER A 607 -11.43 22.74 -28.34
C SER A 607 -10.47 22.37 -27.21
N GLU A 608 -9.23 22.86 -27.31
CA GLU A 608 -8.27 22.68 -26.23
C GLU A 608 -8.65 23.50 -24.99
N LEU A 609 -8.47 22.88 -23.82
CA LEU A 609 -8.71 23.54 -22.54
C LEU A 609 -7.57 24.51 -22.21
N GLN A 610 -7.93 25.77 -21.99
CA GLN A 610 -7.01 26.76 -21.46
C GLN A 610 -6.76 26.49 -19.98
N VAL A 611 -5.50 26.25 -19.62
CA VAL A 611 -5.09 25.92 -18.25
C VAL A 611 -4.23 27.03 -17.69
N SER A 612 -4.47 27.41 -16.44
CA SER A 612 -3.70 28.44 -15.76
C SER A 612 -2.19 28.19 -15.82
N ALA A 613 -1.41 29.26 -15.93
CA ALA A 613 0.04 29.18 -16.09
C ALA A 613 0.73 28.47 -14.89
N VAL A 614 0.20 28.66 -13.68
CA VAL A 614 0.73 28.00 -12.47
C VAL A 614 0.42 26.51 -12.48
N ALA A 615 -0.84 26.12 -12.69
CA ALA A 615 -1.22 24.71 -12.66
C ALA A 615 -0.55 23.91 -13.79
N ARG A 616 -0.34 24.51 -14.97
CA ARG A 616 0.34 23.88 -16.11
C ARG A 616 1.82 23.53 -15.84
N LYS A 617 2.44 24.10 -14.80
CA LYS A 617 3.79 23.72 -14.34
C LYS A 617 3.82 22.40 -13.56
N ASN A 618 2.68 21.88 -13.12
CA ASN A 618 2.60 20.57 -12.48
C ASN A 618 2.60 19.44 -13.53
N SER A 619 3.37 18.37 -13.28
CA SER A 619 3.51 17.26 -14.22
C SER A 619 2.21 16.46 -14.41
N LEU A 620 1.43 16.26 -13.35
CA LEU A 620 0.17 15.51 -13.39
C LEU A 620 -0.89 16.24 -14.22
N VAL A 621 -0.97 17.56 -14.06
CA VAL A 621 -1.82 18.43 -14.89
C VAL A 621 -1.42 18.31 -16.36
N ARG A 622 -0.11 18.40 -16.69
CA ARG A 622 0.36 18.23 -18.08
C ARG A 622 0.02 16.88 -18.67
N GLN A 623 0.18 15.81 -17.91
CA GLN A 623 -0.15 14.46 -18.34
C GLN A 623 -1.65 14.34 -18.70
N ARG A 624 -2.53 14.90 -17.87
CA ARG A 624 -3.97 14.86 -18.14
C ARG A 624 -4.36 15.70 -19.37
N ILE A 625 -3.76 16.88 -19.53
CA ILE A 625 -3.93 17.70 -20.75
C ILE A 625 -3.49 16.94 -22.00
N LYS A 626 -2.34 16.25 -21.95
CA LYS A 626 -1.83 15.45 -23.08
C LYS A 626 -2.84 14.41 -23.55
N TYR A 627 -3.45 13.68 -22.62
CA TYR A 627 -4.48 12.69 -22.93
C TYR A 627 -5.75 13.30 -23.54
N LEU A 628 -6.25 14.39 -22.94
CA LEU A 628 -7.45 15.06 -23.44
C LEU A 628 -7.22 15.64 -24.85
N LYS A 629 -6.04 16.21 -25.12
CA LYS A 629 -5.67 16.67 -26.47
C LYS A 629 -5.68 15.55 -27.52
N SER A 630 -5.16 14.36 -27.20
CA SER A 630 -5.21 13.24 -28.14
C SER A 630 -6.62 12.76 -28.43
N SER A 631 -7.55 12.94 -27.49
CA SER A 631 -8.96 12.55 -27.65
C SER A 631 -9.71 13.48 -28.61
N ILE A 632 -9.31 14.76 -28.70
CA ILE A 632 -9.87 15.72 -29.68
C ILE A 632 -9.47 15.33 -31.11
N VAL A 633 -8.23 14.90 -31.31
CA VAL A 633 -7.69 14.57 -32.64
C VAL A 633 -8.34 13.30 -33.20
N SER A 634 -8.62 12.30 -32.35
CA SER A 634 -9.28 11.06 -32.79
C SER A 634 -10.72 11.27 -33.30
N HIS A 635 -11.41 12.32 -32.86
CA HIS A 635 -12.77 12.64 -33.34
C HIS A 635 -12.80 13.47 -34.62
N LYS A 636 -11.65 14.04 -35.06
CA LYS A 636 -11.57 14.77 -36.34
C LYS A 636 -11.22 13.88 -37.54
N ASN A 637 -10.78 12.65 -37.27
CA ASN A 637 -10.32 11.68 -38.28
C ASN A 637 -11.27 10.49 -38.46
N ASN A 638 -12.40 10.48 -37.75
CA ASN A 638 -13.58 9.66 -38.00
C ASN A 638 -14.69 10.56 -38.52
#